data_AF-A0A258L5R0-F1
#
_entry.id   AF-A0A258L5R0-F1
#
_cell.length_a   1.000
_cell.length_b   1.000
_cell.length_c   1.000
_cell.angle_alpha   90.00
_cell.angle_beta   90.00
_cell.angle_gamma   90.00
#
_symmetry.space_group_name_H-M   'P 1'
#
loop_
_entity.id
_entity.type
_entity.pdbx_description
1 polymer ?
#
loop_
_entity_poly.entity_id
_entity_poly.type
_entity_poly.pdbx_seq_one_letter_code
_entity_poly.pdbx_strand_id
1 'polypeptide(L)'
;MVESRGTEAVTHTERSGSGDERVGLIVIHGVGETEAGWINESLIPRLATQPGAPKFENHSEVYDLPDRGRNRPNLRFKAFVRRGHTQTGDNLAVMEMTWADLSRIGNGTLANALVMLKLFYEAPQVLGECFFDKTRNVFATVLGNLIRLANWILRWPITGLNIVALVCALALLLRQKMLDTPDLQPLFLFSLPQVMTALLAGLAVLSLLFARWRVYRDIALTDIGMSTAMFSALSAAAIAITQQVMPPDVLANPAIYLMAAGVVIFGFWLIWNYAMLIAILSLGALAVQQWFEKSKTERVPIIRPVAAVSLSVAQGVIYKIVIALLWIFIFVTLDFNERTSGACLNDPLHACSYLADVQKNLVGIVVFNLLVVSALAVTFFLVAISRSLLRILARRTRSLASVWMPRMIVSPVAIVVLLLGTLFNLVIFYWRDAIPVDFYKQVDVRLLPWQEVVKVMVGGGSALTVAFYAFRALQHAARGILHIGRDLVDHQFTPRFTLSRHLLPRPAHKDVAHPRRARIEARLDVLLKEVVDVEKFDRLVFIAHSQGSVILHDYLSTNRDDLAIRNARRIDILTLGSPLSHLYQYYFAKYEATSAGPEALNTRLTSWTNMWRVDDPIGNRVDLFGGNVVRNIPLRPGGHVDYWKDPEVIRAILDLIDERPVASAPLGAASDVQEILAEPAPATA
;
A
#
# COMPACT_ATOMS: atom_id res chain seq x y z
N MET A 1 -44.36 43.84 34.77
CA MET A 1 -43.55 42.61 34.56
C MET A 1 -43.46 42.34 33.07
N VAL A 2 -42.40 42.84 32.43
CA VAL A 2 -41.65 42.27 31.29
C VAL A 2 -40.49 43.26 31.11
N GLU A 3 -39.30 42.89 31.56
CA GLU A 3 -38.08 43.68 31.42
C GLU A 3 -37.33 43.23 30.16
N SER A 4 -37.07 44.18 29.27
CA SER A 4 -36.26 44.00 28.07
C SER A 4 -34.78 43.91 28.44
N ARG A 5 -34.15 42.75 28.19
CA ARG A 5 -32.68 42.63 28.25
C ARG A 5 -32.09 43.06 26.92
N GLY A 6 -31.27 44.11 26.98
CA GLY A 6 -30.53 44.66 25.86
C GLY A 6 -29.45 43.70 25.35
N THR A 7 -29.30 43.72 24.03
CA THR A 7 -28.15 43.22 23.28
C THR A 7 -26.93 44.09 23.59
N GLU A 8 -25.98 43.55 24.36
CA GLU A 8 -24.63 44.10 24.45
C GLU A 8 -23.85 43.78 23.17
N ALA A 9 -23.45 44.83 22.47
CA ALA A 9 -22.49 44.75 21.38
C ALA A 9 -21.13 44.35 21.95
N VAL A 10 -20.62 43.20 21.50
CA VAL A 10 -19.25 42.76 21.80
C VAL A 10 -18.29 43.66 21.03
N THR A 11 -17.82 44.73 21.67
CA THR A 11 -16.67 45.51 21.19
C THR A 11 -15.41 44.67 21.34
N HIS A 12 -14.83 44.26 20.21
CA HIS A 12 -13.45 43.77 20.14
C HIS A 12 -12.50 44.88 20.60
N THR A 13 -12.10 44.85 21.86
CA THR A 13 -10.95 45.60 22.34
C THR A 13 -9.69 44.90 21.89
N GLU A 14 -8.99 45.50 20.92
CA GLU A 14 -7.59 45.22 20.62
C GLU A 14 -6.78 45.42 21.91
N ARG A 15 -6.36 44.31 22.53
CA ARG A 15 -5.27 44.34 23.50
C ARG A 15 -3.97 44.55 22.73
N SER A 16 -3.50 45.78 22.69
CA SER A 16 -2.14 46.10 22.28
C SER A 16 -1.15 45.50 23.30
N GLY A 17 -0.37 44.50 22.88
CA GLY A 17 0.97 44.20 23.38
C GLY A 17 1.17 43.92 24.87
N SER A 18 0.61 42.83 25.40
CA SER A 18 1.12 42.20 26.63
C SER A 18 1.73 40.85 26.28
N GLY A 19 3.04 40.68 26.47
CA GLY A 19 3.80 39.44 26.20
C GLY A 19 3.44 38.29 27.14
N ASP A 20 2.23 37.78 27.03
CA ASP A 20 1.68 36.71 27.85
C ASP A 20 0.83 35.73 27.01
N GLU A 21 0.92 35.79 25.67
CA GLU A 21 0.24 34.80 24.83
C GLU A 21 0.90 33.43 25.01
N ARG A 22 0.09 32.37 25.04
CA ARG A 22 0.58 31.00 25.08
C ARG A 22 0.45 30.34 23.71
N VAL A 23 1.59 30.08 23.06
CA VAL A 23 1.67 29.50 21.73
C VAL A 23 2.11 28.03 21.80
N GLY A 24 1.25 27.12 21.34
CA GLY A 24 1.53 25.69 21.26
C GLY A 24 1.84 25.24 19.84
N LEU A 25 3.06 24.79 19.58
CA LEU A 25 3.48 24.19 18.30
C LEU A 25 3.37 22.67 18.39
N ILE A 26 2.46 22.08 17.63
CA ILE A 26 2.23 20.63 17.62
C ILE A 26 2.82 20.04 16.35
N VAL A 27 3.85 19.23 16.50
CA VAL A 27 4.59 18.58 15.42
C VAL A 27 4.08 17.16 15.21
N ILE A 28 3.60 16.89 14.00
CA ILE A 28 3.13 15.57 13.55
C ILE A 28 4.04 15.11 12.40
N HIS A 29 4.98 14.22 12.73
CA HIS A 29 6.01 13.78 11.81
C HIS A 29 5.51 12.84 10.71
N GLY A 30 6.31 12.64 9.66
CA GLY A 30 6.10 11.64 8.61
C GLY A 30 6.70 10.27 8.97
N VAL A 31 6.57 9.28 8.07
CA VAL A 31 7.07 7.90 8.33
C VAL A 31 8.56 7.72 8.05
N GLY A 32 9.17 8.63 7.31
CA GLY A 32 10.64 8.64 7.15
C GLY A 32 11.39 9.06 8.42
N GLU A 33 10.69 9.60 9.42
CA GLU A 33 11.26 10.29 10.58
C GLU A 33 10.86 9.52 11.85
N THR A 34 11.41 8.30 11.99
CA THR A 34 10.90 7.30 12.94
C THR A 34 11.45 7.37 14.36
N GLU A 35 12.43 8.23 14.60
CA GLU A 35 13.10 8.34 15.89
C GLU A 35 12.37 9.34 16.78
N ALA A 36 11.90 8.87 17.92
CA ALA A 36 11.12 9.66 18.86
C ALA A 36 11.96 10.80 19.44
N GLY A 37 11.52 12.06 19.30
CA GLY A 37 12.23 13.24 19.77
C GLY A 37 13.22 13.83 18.75
N TRP A 38 13.48 13.13 17.64
CA TRP A 38 14.46 13.54 16.63
C TRP A 38 14.08 14.86 15.96
N ILE A 39 12.78 15.14 15.81
CA ILE A 39 12.36 16.42 15.21
C ILE A 39 12.59 17.55 16.17
N ASN A 40 12.25 17.41 17.45
CA ASN A 40 12.62 18.42 18.43
C ASN A 40 14.14 18.70 18.42
N GLU A 41 14.97 17.66 18.42
CA GLU A 41 16.44 17.81 18.36
C GLU A 41 16.92 18.46 17.05
N SER A 42 16.21 18.25 15.94
CA SER A 42 16.56 18.85 14.65
C SER A 42 16.03 20.28 14.50
N LEU A 43 14.83 20.55 14.97
CA LEU A 43 14.10 21.80 14.74
C LEU A 43 14.55 22.90 15.72
N ILE A 44 14.66 22.57 17.01
CA ILE A 44 14.89 23.55 18.07
C ILE A 44 16.23 24.30 17.91
N PRO A 45 17.38 23.65 17.65
CA PRO A 45 18.64 24.38 17.44
C PRO A 45 18.60 25.31 16.22
N ARG A 46 17.80 24.98 15.21
CA ARG A 46 17.66 25.80 14.00
C ARG A 46 16.77 27.00 14.21
N LEU A 47 15.71 26.85 15.01
CA LEU A 47 14.90 27.98 15.47
C LEU A 47 15.71 28.92 16.36
N ALA A 48 16.46 28.36 17.32
CA ALA A 48 17.27 29.10 18.29
C ALA A 48 18.42 29.92 17.69
N THR A 49 18.83 29.62 16.44
CA THR A 49 19.96 30.29 15.76
C THR A 49 19.52 31.42 14.82
N GLN A 50 18.21 31.63 14.62
CA GLN A 50 17.74 32.68 13.72
C GLN A 50 17.78 34.08 14.38
N PRO A 51 17.91 35.16 13.59
CA PRO A 51 17.63 36.50 14.06
C PRO A 51 16.17 36.56 14.53
N GLY A 52 15.91 37.05 15.74
CA GLY A 52 14.55 37.00 16.29
C GLY A 52 14.23 35.72 17.08
N ALA A 53 15.19 34.80 17.24
CA ALA A 53 14.91 33.46 17.75
C ALA A 53 14.27 33.42 19.15
N PRO A 54 13.30 32.51 19.36
CA PRO A 54 12.85 32.11 20.68
C PRO A 54 13.99 31.50 21.49
N LYS A 55 13.96 31.70 22.81
CA LYS A 55 14.85 31.05 23.76
C LYS A 55 14.17 29.79 24.30
N PHE A 56 14.76 28.63 24.04
CA PHE A 56 14.26 27.36 24.55
C PHE A 56 15.01 26.93 25.81
N GLU A 57 14.34 26.11 26.63
CA GLU A 57 14.99 25.39 27.73
C GLU A 57 16.10 24.47 27.20
N ASN A 58 16.93 23.91 28.08
CA ASN A 58 18.05 23.04 27.68
C ASN A 58 17.65 21.58 27.47
N HIS A 59 16.52 21.14 28.01
CA HIS A 59 16.04 19.77 27.95
C HIS A 59 14.60 19.71 27.43
N SER A 60 14.22 18.56 26.87
CA SER A 60 12.84 18.29 26.49
C SER A 60 12.24 17.39 27.55
N GLU A 61 11.03 17.71 28.01
CA GLU A 61 10.26 16.85 28.88
C GLU A 61 9.65 15.70 28.08
N VAL A 62 9.71 14.50 28.65
CA VAL A 62 9.15 13.30 28.03
C VAL A 62 7.89 12.91 28.78
N TYR A 63 6.75 13.10 28.13
CA TYR A 63 5.46 12.64 28.62
C TYR A 63 5.24 11.20 28.18
N ASP A 64 4.98 10.32 29.14
CA ASP A 64 4.59 8.94 28.87
C ASP A 64 3.06 8.83 28.91
N LEU A 65 2.40 8.86 27.76
CA LEU A 65 0.96 9.04 27.63
C LEU A 65 0.24 7.70 27.33
N PRO A 66 -1.01 7.49 27.80
CA PRO A 66 -1.73 6.25 27.56
C PRO A 66 -2.10 6.04 26.08
N ASP A 67 -1.79 4.85 25.54
CA ASP A 67 -2.16 4.45 24.17
C ASP A 67 -3.49 3.68 24.19
N ARG A 68 -4.60 4.44 24.16
CA ARG A 68 -5.97 3.92 24.32
C ARG A 68 -6.47 3.09 23.11
N GLY A 69 -5.64 2.79 22.12
CA GLY A 69 -6.03 2.13 20.86
C GLY A 69 -6.04 0.59 20.83
N ARG A 70 -5.77 -0.11 21.95
CA ARG A 70 -5.88 -1.59 22.06
C ARG A 70 -6.36 -2.02 23.46
N ASN A 71 -6.89 -3.25 23.57
CA ASN A 71 -7.22 -3.96 24.82
C ASN A 71 -6.01 -4.25 25.75
N ARG A 72 -4.87 -3.58 25.56
CA ARG A 72 -3.76 -3.64 26.51
C ARG A 72 -3.76 -2.33 27.31
N PRO A 73 -4.36 -2.32 28.51
CA PRO A 73 -4.56 -1.10 29.30
C PRO A 73 -3.25 -0.39 29.69
N ASN A 74 -2.09 -1.06 29.53
CA ASN A 74 -0.79 -0.55 29.95
C ASN A 74 0.11 -0.12 28.77
N LEU A 75 -0.39 -0.08 27.54
CA LEU A 75 0.40 0.47 26.44
C LEU A 75 0.48 1.99 26.60
N ARG A 76 1.68 2.54 26.42
CA ARG A 76 1.95 3.97 26.48
C ARG A 76 2.79 4.40 25.30
N PHE A 77 2.76 5.68 24.98
CA PHE A 77 3.56 6.30 23.92
C PHE A 77 4.22 7.57 24.44
N LYS A 78 5.37 7.93 23.86
CA LYS A 78 6.12 9.11 24.26
C LYS A 78 5.66 10.34 23.48
N ALA A 79 5.50 11.46 24.18
CA ALA A 79 5.44 12.79 23.60
C ALA A 79 6.59 13.63 24.17
N PHE A 80 7.18 14.47 23.33
CA PHE A 80 8.31 15.32 23.72
C PHE A 80 7.88 16.76 23.70
N VAL A 81 8.06 17.46 24.82
CA VAL A 81 7.68 18.87 24.97
C VAL A 81 8.94 19.67 25.27
N ARG A 82 9.20 20.69 24.44
CA ARG A 82 10.28 21.65 24.64
C ARG A 82 9.68 23.02 24.85
N ARG A 83 9.84 23.58 26.05
CA ARG A 83 9.35 24.93 26.37
C ARG A 83 10.38 25.99 26.07
N GLY A 84 9.89 27.20 25.89
CA GLY A 84 10.68 28.38 25.58
C GLY A 84 9.83 29.64 25.64
N HIS A 85 10.45 30.75 25.27
CA HIS A 85 9.82 32.05 25.20
C HIS A 85 10.23 32.75 23.91
N THR A 86 9.29 33.46 23.28
CA THR A 86 9.57 34.32 22.14
C THR A 86 10.37 35.55 22.57
N GLN A 87 10.83 36.36 21.62
CA GLN A 87 11.49 37.63 21.97
C GLN A 87 10.53 38.66 22.59
N THR A 88 9.24 38.57 22.25
CA THR A 88 8.18 39.41 22.80
C THR A 88 7.77 38.99 24.22
N GLY A 89 8.27 37.85 24.70
CA GLY A 89 7.99 37.33 26.04
C GLY A 89 6.90 36.27 26.09
N ASP A 90 6.27 35.93 24.96
CA ASP A 90 5.20 34.95 24.88
C ASP A 90 5.71 33.55 25.21
N ASN A 91 4.86 32.76 25.87
CA ASN A 91 5.18 31.40 26.27
C ASN A 91 5.05 30.47 25.06
N LEU A 92 6.09 29.69 24.78
CA LEU A 92 6.17 28.80 23.63
C LEU A 92 6.38 27.35 24.08
N ALA A 93 5.58 26.42 23.57
CA ALA A 93 5.83 24.99 23.75
C ALA A 93 5.83 24.27 22.40
N VAL A 94 6.90 23.53 22.10
CA VAL A 94 6.99 22.67 20.91
C VAL A 94 6.78 21.23 21.35
N MET A 95 5.74 20.60 20.82
CA MET A 95 5.22 19.29 21.23
C MET A 95 5.30 18.32 20.06
N GLU A 96 6.06 17.24 20.20
CA GLU A 96 6.17 16.18 19.19
C GLU A 96 5.40 14.94 19.63
N MET A 97 4.43 14.51 18.82
CA MET A 97 3.72 13.26 19.02
C MET A 97 4.44 12.10 18.35
N THR A 98 4.88 11.11 19.13
CA THR A 98 5.46 9.88 18.55
C THR A 98 4.35 8.94 18.08
N TRP A 99 4.34 8.63 16.78
CA TRP A 99 3.45 7.62 16.21
C TRP A 99 4.12 6.63 15.25
N ALA A 100 5.38 6.86 14.88
CA ALA A 100 6.11 6.02 13.91
C ALA A 100 6.31 4.57 14.37
N ASP A 101 6.26 4.29 15.67
CA ASP A 101 6.29 2.92 16.20
C ASP A 101 5.09 2.08 15.74
N LEU A 102 4.00 2.72 15.31
CA LEU A 102 2.82 2.06 14.77
C LEU A 102 2.97 1.64 13.30
N SER A 103 3.84 2.32 12.55
CA SER A 103 4.11 2.07 11.13
C SER A 103 5.49 1.44 10.86
N ARG A 104 6.32 1.27 11.89
CA ARG A 104 7.71 0.82 11.73
C ARG A 104 7.80 -0.55 11.06
N ILE A 105 8.50 -0.60 9.93
CA ILE A 105 8.94 -1.84 9.29
C ILE A 105 10.21 -2.30 10.01
N GLY A 106 10.30 -3.58 10.34
CA GLY A 106 11.50 -4.13 10.98
C GLY A 106 12.72 -4.08 10.04
N ASN A 107 13.92 -3.87 10.57
CA ASN A 107 15.15 -3.65 9.79
C ASN A 107 15.77 -4.93 9.18
N GLY A 108 15.02 -6.03 9.03
CA GLY A 108 15.52 -7.32 8.55
C GLY A 108 14.95 -7.75 7.20
N THR A 109 15.67 -8.59 6.46
CA THR A 109 15.22 -9.18 5.18
C THR A 109 13.86 -9.87 5.30
N LEU A 110 13.67 -10.63 6.38
CA LEU A 110 12.40 -11.32 6.68
C LEU A 110 11.28 -10.32 6.99
N ALA A 111 11.56 -9.27 7.78
CA ALA A 111 10.57 -8.24 8.08
C ALA A 111 10.14 -7.47 6.83
N ASN A 112 11.10 -7.13 5.95
CA ASN A 112 10.82 -6.51 4.65
C ASN A 112 10.02 -7.44 3.73
N ALA A 113 10.35 -8.73 3.68
CA ALA A 113 9.61 -9.71 2.89
C ALA A 113 8.17 -9.87 3.41
N LEU A 114 7.98 -9.92 4.73
CA LEU A 114 6.65 -9.96 5.35
C LEU A 114 5.86 -8.68 5.08
N VAL A 115 6.49 -7.51 5.08
CA VAL A 115 5.80 -6.26 4.73
C VAL A 115 5.46 -6.20 3.25
N MET A 116 6.36 -6.61 2.35
CA MET A 116 6.05 -6.77 0.93
C MET A 116 4.85 -7.70 0.74
N LEU A 117 4.84 -8.84 1.43
CA LEU A 117 3.72 -9.79 1.40
C LEU A 117 2.43 -9.15 1.89
N LYS A 118 2.45 -8.43 3.02
CA LYS A 118 1.26 -7.71 3.50
C LYS A 118 0.78 -6.65 2.52
N LEU A 119 1.69 -5.83 2.00
CA LEU A 119 1.36 -4.80 1.02
C LEU A 119 0.71 -5.43 -0.22
N PHE A 120 1.29 -6.53 -0.71
CA PHE A 120 0.77 -7.32 -1.81
C PHE A 120 -0.63 -7.87 -1.54
N TYR A 121 -0.90 -8.32 -0.30
CA TYR A 121 -2.20 -8.84 0.13
C TYR A 121 -3.17 -7.77 0.63
N GLU A 122 -2.80 -6.53 0.89
CA GLU A 122 -3.71 -5.54 1.49
C GLU A 122 -4.02 -4.41 0.48
N ALA A 123 -3.04 -3.98 -0.32
CA ALA A 123 -3.18 -2.82 -1.20
C ALA A 123 -4.31 -2.92 -2.23
N PRO A 124 -4.49 -4.04 -2.96
CA PRO A 124 -5.58 -4.17 -3.94
C PRO A 124 -6.98 -4.14 -3.31
N GLN A 125 -7.09 -4.61 -2.07
CA GLN A 125 -8.35 -4.57 -1.33
C GLN A 125 -8.67 -3.15 -0.89
N VAL A 126 -7.68 -2.44 -0.35
CA VAL A 126 -7.84 -1.03 0.04
C VAL A 126 -8.26 -0.18 -1.17
N LEU A 127 -7.58 -0.32 -2.30
CA LEU A 127 -7.94 0.43 -3.51
C LEU A 127 -9.31 0.03 -4.07
N GLY A 128 -9.66 -1.26 -4.00
CA GLY A 128 -10.98 -1.72 -4.40
C GLY A 128 -12.08 -1.14 -3.50
N GLU A 129 -12.00 -1.33 -2.20
CA GLU A 129 -13.03 -0.86 -1.24
C GLU A 129 -13.24 0.65 -1.33
N CYS A 130 -12.16 1.44 -1.41
CA CYS A 130 -12.26 2.89 -1.50
C CYS A 130 -12.91 3.41 -2.79
N PHE A 131 -13.04 2.57 -3.82
CA PHE A 131 -13.68 2.95 -5.07
C PHE A 131 -15.17 2.53 -5.14
N PHE A 132 -15.55 1.38 -4.58
CA PHE A 132 -16.89 0.82 -4.78
C PHE A 132 -17.92 1.16 -3.70
N ASP A 133 -17.53 1.75 -2.57
CA ASP A 133 -18.46 1.99 -1.46
C ASP A 133 -19.51 3.11 -1.72
N LYS A 134 -19.48 3.81 -2.87
CA LYS A 134 -20.40 4.94 -3.15
C LYS A 134 -20.90 5.12 -4.60
N THR A 135 -20.53 4.26 -5.56
CA THR A 135 -20.90 4.48 -6.98
C THR A 135 -22.21 3.78 -7.33
N ARG A 136 -23.20 4.52 -7.86
CA ARG A 136 -24.48 3.95 -8.36
C ARG A 136 -24.40 3.34 -9.76
N ASN A 137 -23.24 3.39 -10.42
CA ASN A 137 -23.04 2.88 -11.78
C ASN A 137 -22.89 1.35 -11.77
N VAL A 138 -23.69 0.66 -12.61
CA VAL A 138 -23.66 -0.81 -12.76
C VAL A 138 -22.29 -1.31 -13.20
N PHE A 139 -21.64 -0.66 -14.18
CA PHE A 139 -20.29 -1.04 -14.64
C PHE A 139 -19.26 -0.91 -13.53
N ALA A 140 -19.35 0.15 -12.73
CA ALA A 140 -18.49 0.30 -11.56
C ALA A 140 -18.74 -0.83 -10.55
N THR A 141 -19.98 -1.19 -10.28
CA THR A 141 -20.30 -2.30 -9.36
C THR A 141 -19.77 -3.65 -9.86
N VAL A 142 -19.99 -3.95 -11.15
CA VAL A 142 -19.47 -5.17 -11.79
C VAL A 142 -17.95 -5.21 -11.73
N LEU A 143 -17.28 -4.12 -12.12
CA LEU A 143 -15.83 -4.00 -12.05
C LEU A 143 -15.30 -4.27 -10.62
N GLY A 144 -16.01 -3.79 -9.61
CA GLY A 144 -15.63 -4.01 -8.22
C GLY A 144 -15.85 -5.39 -7.70
N ASN A 145 -16.89 -6.06 -8.17
CA ASN A 145 -17.08 -7.48 -7.90
C ASN A 145 -15.98 -8.32 -8.56
N LEU A 146 -15.59 -8.00 -9.79
CA LEU A 146 -14.54 -8.70 -10.51
C LEU A 146 -13.17 -8.53 -9.85
N ILE A 147 -12.79 -7.32 -9.44
CA ILE A 147 -11.53 -7.08 -8.72
C ILE A 147 -11.53 -7.78 -7.37
N ARG A 148 -12.65 -7.74 -6.63
CA ARG A 148 -12.79 -8.47 -5.36
C ARG A 148 -12.67 -9.98 -5.56
N LEU A 149 -13.32 -10.53 -6.58
CA LEU A 149 -13.23 -11.94 -6.94
C LEU A 149 -11.80 -12.33 -7.32
N ALA A 150 -11.15 -11.55 -8.20
CA ALA A 150 -9.79 -11.79 -8.64
C ALA A 150 -8.80 -11.78 -7.45
N ASN A 151 -8.91 -10.79 -6.56
CA ASN A 151 -8.09 -10.71 -5.35
C ASN A 151 -8.40 -11.86 -4.39
N TRP A 152 -9.66 -12.27 -4.24
CA TRP A 152 -10.05 -13.42 -3.43
C TRP A 152 -9.47 -14.72 -3.98
N ILE A 153 -9.57 -14.97 -5.30
CA ILE A 153 -9.03 -16.16 -5.96
C ILE A 153 -7.50 -16.26 -5.75
N LEU A 154 -6.78 -15.16 -5.90
CA LEU A 154 -5.33 -15.14 -5.65
C LEU A 154 -5.01 -15.52 -4.20
N ARG A 155 -5.64 -14.86 -3.23
CA ARG A 155 -5.28 -14.97 -1.81
C ARG A 155 -5.77 -16.26 -1.14
N TRP A 156 -6.89 -16.79 -1.63
CA TRP A 156 -7.50 -17.99 -1.08
C TRP A 156 -7.10 -19.21 -1.90
N PRO A 157 -7.86 -19.65 -2.94
CA PRO A 157 -7.59 -20.91 -3.60
C PRO A 157 -6.18 -21.06 -4.13
N ILE A 158 -5.66 -20.05 -4.85
CA ILE A 158 -4.33 -20.18 -5.44
C ILE A 158 -3.27 -20.28 -4.33
N THR A 159 -3.24 -19.37 -3.36
CA THR A 159 -2.28 -19.44 -2.26
C THR A 159 -2.38 -20.74 -1.46
N GLY A 160 -3.58 -21.11 -1.02
CA GLY A 160 -3.80 -22.27 -0.14
C GLY A 160 -3.41 -23.57 -0.82
N LEU A 161 -3.84 -23.76 -2.07
CA LEU A 161 -3.49 -24.95 -2.85
C LEU A 161 -2.01 -25.04 -3.17
N ASN A 162 -1.32 -23.90 -3.37
CA ASN A 162 0.13 -23.91 -3.59
C ASN A 162 0.91 -24.30 -2.32
N ILE A 163 0.47 -23.85 -1.15
CA ILE A 163 1.06 -24.29 0.12
C ILE A 163 0.82 -25.78 0.34
N VAL A 164 -0.41 -26.26 0.08
CA VAL A 164 -0.75 -27.68 0.14
C VAL A 164 0.13 -28.50 -0.82
N ALA A 165 0.25 -28.08 -2.07
CA ALA A 165 1.07 -28.76 -3.08
C ALA A 165 2.55 -28.80 -2.67
N LEU A 166 3.08 -27.73 -2.10
CA LEU A 166 4.44 -27.67 -1.59
C LEU A 166 4.67 -28.66 -0.43
N VAL A 167 3.72 -28.73 0.51
CA VAL A 167 3.80 -29.68 1.63
C VAL A 167 3.69 -31.12 1.14
N CYS A 168 2.80 -31.40 0.18
CA CYS A 168 2.72 -32.70 -0.48
C CYS A 168 4.03 -33.07 -1.18
N ALA A 169 4.61 -32.15 -1.95
CA ALA A 169 5.88 -32.36 -2.63
C ALA A 169 7.02 -32.66 -1.64
N LEU A 170 7.11 -31.91 -0.54
CA LEU A 170 8.11 -32.14 0.50
C LEU A 170 7.94 -33.51 1.16
N ALA A 171 6.70 -33.93 1.43
CA ALA A 171 6.42 -35.24 2.00
C ALA A 171 6.71 -36.38 1.02
N LEU A 172 6.49 -36.17 -0.28
CA LEU A 172 6.87 -37.11 -1.33
C LEU A 172 8.40 -37.25 -1.41
N LEU A 173 9.14 -36.14 -1.37
CA LEU A 173 10.61 -36.13 -1.33
C LEU A 173 11.15 -36.86 -0.09
N LEU A 174 10.58 -36.57 1.08
CA LEU A 174 10.98 -37.22 2.32
C LEU A 174 10.71 -38.72 2.25
N ARG A 175 9.53 -39.12 1.76
CA ARG A 175 9.19 -40.53 1.59
C ARG A 175 10.13 -41.23 0.62
N GLN A 176 10.43 -40.64 -0.52
CA GLN A 176 11.35 -41.20 -1.50
C GLN A 176 12.75 -41.39 -0.89
N LYS A 177 13.27 -40.37 -0.20
CA LYS A 177 14.56 -40.46 0.48
C LYS A 177 14.59 -41.57 1.54
N MET A 178 13.49 -41.75 2.28
CA MET A 178 13.36 -42.83 3.25
C MET A 178 13.29 -44.21 2.59
N LEU A 179 12.58 -44.35 1.47
CA LEU A 179 12.54 -45.60 0.69
C LEU A 179 13.91 -45.94 0.09
N ASP A 180 14.68 -44.93 -0.32
CA ASP A 180 16.05 -45.09 -0.82
C ASP A 180 17.06 -45.43 0.30
N THR A 181 16.65 -45.35 1.58
CA THR A 181 17.49 -45.65 2.74
C THR A 181 17.04 -46.99 3.37
N PRO A 182 17.78 -48.10 3.17
CA PRO A 182 17.37 -49.43 3.63
C PRO A 182 16.98 -49.50 5.11
N ASP A 183 17.73 -48.81 5.97
CA ASP A 183 17.50 -48.78 7.43
C ASP A 183 16.19 -48.11 7.84
N LEU A 184 15.60 -47.27 6.98
CA LEU A 184 14.36 -46.54 7.25
C LEU A 184 13.13 -47.21 6.64
N GLN A 185 13.29 -48.18 5.74
CA GLN A 185 12.16 -48.90 5.12
C GLN A 185 11.25 -49.61 6.13
N PRO A 186 11.75 -50.31 7.18
CA PRO A 186 10.90 -51.01 8.14
C PRO A 186 10.01 -50.09 8.98
N LEU A 187 10.35 -48.79 9.07
CA LEU A 187 9.58 -47.80 9.83
C LEU A 187 8.29 -47.38 9.12
N PHE A 188 8.08 -47.80 7.86
CA PHE A 188 6.95 -47.38 7.04
C PHE A 188 5.78 -48.38 7.07
N LEU A 189 4.96 -48.31 8.13
CA LEU A 189 3.75 -49.12 8.27
C LEU A 189 2.52 -48.54 7.54
N PHE A 190 2.62 -47.31 7.04
CA PHE A 190 1.48 -46.57 6.47
C PHE A 190 1.57 -46.45 4.95
N SER A 191 0.43 -46.65 4.29
CA SER A 191 0.30 -46.41 2.85
C SER A 191 0.47 -44.92 2.51
N LEU A 192 0.90 -44.60 1.28
CA LEU A 192 1.03 -43.22 0.80
C LEU A 192 -0.21 -42.37 1.07
N PRO A 193 -1.44 -42.84 0.77
CA PRO A 193 -2.62 -42.01 0.94
C PRO A 193 -2.90 -41.74 2.43
N GLN A 194 -2.62 -42.71 3.33
CA GLN A 194 -2.75 -42.49 4.77
C GLN A 194 -1.77 -41.42 5.27
N VAL A 195 -0.51 -41.46 4.82
CA VAL A 195 0.49 -40.44 5.16
C VAL A 195 0.06 -39.07 4.65
N MET A 196 -0.41 -38.96 3.40
CA MET A 196 -0.86 -37.71 2.82
C MET A 196 -2.09 -37.15 3.53
N THR A 197 -3.09 -37.99 3.81
CA THR A 197 -4.30 -37.59 4.56
C THR A 197 -3.95 -37.10 5.96
N ALA A 198 -3.11 -37.83 6.70
CA ALA A 198 -2.69 -37.43 8.05
C ALA A 198 -1.91 -36.11 8.05
N LEU A 199 -0.97 -35.95 7.10
CA LEU A 199 -0.19 -34.73 6.95
C LEU A 199 -1.08 -33.52 6.64
N LEU A 200 -2.02 -33.65 5.71
CA LEU A 200 -2.93 -32.57 5.33
C LEU A 200 -3.92 -32.23 6.44
N ALA A 201 -4.42 -33.22 7.18
CA ALA A 201 -5.22 -32.97 8.37
C ALA A 201 -4.41 -32.21 9.44
N GLY A 202 -3.16 -32.61 9.69
CA GLY A 202 -2.25 -31.90 10.59
C GLY A 202 -1.98 -30.45 10.14
N LEU A 203 -1.69 -30.26 8.85
CA LEU A 203 -1.51 -28.93 8.25
C LEU A 203 -2.77 -28.08 8.40
N ALA A 204 -3.96 -28.66 8.25
CA ALA A 204 -5.23 -27.95 8.42
C ALA A 204 -5.37 -27.40 9.85
N VAL A 205 -5.11 -28.23 10.86
CA VAL A 205 -5.18 -27.84 12.28
C VAL A 205 -4.13 -26.77 12.60
N LEU A 206 -2.87 -26.99 12.21
CA LEU A 206 -1.78 -26.03 12.47
C LEU A 206 -2.06 -24.67 11.80
N SER A 207 -2.57 -24.68 10.58
CA SER A 207 -2.88 -23.45 9.85
C SER A 207 -4.07 -22.69 10.46
N LEU A 208 -5.06 -23.41 10.99
CA LEU A 208 -6.18 -22.82 11.74
C LEU A 208 -5.72 -22.19 13.06
N LEU A 209 -4.84 -22.87 13.80
CA LEU A 209 -4.22 -22.32 15.02
C LEU A 209 -3.38 -21.08 14.71
N PHE A 210 -2.60 -21.12 13.61
CA PHE A 210 -1.85 -19.97 13.12
C PHE A 210 -2.77 -18.80 12.76
N ALA A 211 -3.85 -19.05 12.00
CA ALA A 211 -4.84 -18.04 11.66
C ALA A 211 -5.47 -17.39 12.90
N ARG A 212 -5.85 -18.21 13.90
CA ARG A 212 -6.39 -17.76 15.18
C ARG A 212 -5.38 -16.93 15.97
N TRP A 213 -4.10 -17.29 15.96
CA TRP A 213 -3.05 -16.50 16.61
C TRP A 213 -2.81 -15.15 15.91
N ARG A 214 -3.00 -15.11 14.59
CA ARG A 214 -2.75 -13.92 13.75
C ARG A 214 -3.95 -12.99 13.57
N VAL A 215 -5.19 -13.42 13.83
CA VAL A 215 -6.42 -12.66 13.53
C VAL A 215 -6.43 -11.26 14.14
N TYR A 216 -5.76 -11.08 15.28
CA TYR A 216 -5.66 -9.79 16.00
C TYR A 216 -4.46 -8.93 15.59
N ARG A 217 -3.56 -9.47 14.77
CA ARG A 217 -2.28 -8.85 14.44
C ARG A 217 -2.18 -8.50 12.96
N ASP A 218 -2.71 -9.35 12.07
CA ASP A 218 -2.36 -9.33 10.66
C ASP A 218 -3.33 -10.16 9.82
N ILE A 219 -4.12 -9.48 9.00
CA ILE A 219 -5.17 -10.13 8.22
C ILE A 219 -4.58 -10.92 7.06
N ALA A 220 -3.55 -10.39 6.38
CA ALA A 220 -2.90 -11.11 5.28
C ALA A 220 -2.41 -12.49 5.75
N LEU A 221 -1.73 -12.55 6.89
CA LEU A 221 -1.27 -13.83 7.45
C LEU A 221 -2.42 -14.70 7.97
N THR A 222 -3.49 -14.10 8.48
CA THR A 222 -4.70 -14.84 8.85
C THR A 222 -5.38 -15.47 7.65
N ASP A 223 -5.52 -14.75 6.54
CA ASP A 223 -6.11 -15.26 5.30
C ASP A 223 -5.28 -16.40 4.72
N ILE A 224 -3.93 -16.28 4.74
CA ILE A 224 -3.03 -17.38 4.35
C ILE A 224 -3.28 -18.61 5.23
N GLY A 225 -3.36 -18.44 6.55
CA GLY A 225 -3.63 -19.54 7.48
C GLY A 225 -5.01 -20.18 7.25
N MET A 226 -6.05 -19.37 7.09
CA MET A 226 -7.42 -19.86 6.84
C MET A 226 -7.53 -20.57 5.50
N SER A 227 -6.95 -19.99 4.45
CA SER A 227 -6.93 -20.59 3.13
C SER A 227 -6.20 -21.93 3.14
N THR A 228 -4.99 -21.97 3.72
CA THR A 228 -4.21 -23.20 3.87
C THR A 228 -5.01 -24.24 4.66
N ALA A 229 -5.66 -23.84 5.76
CA ALA A 229 -6.47 -24.75 6.56
C ALA A 229 -7.62 -25.38 5.76
N MET A 230 -8.38 -24.54 5.04
CA MET A 230 -9.52 -24.97 4.23
C MET A 230 -9.09 -25.91 3.10
N PHE A 231 -8.10 -25.52 2.30
CA PHE A 231 -7.67 -26.34 1.17
C PHE A 231 -6.90 -27.60 1.58
N SER A 232 -6.24 -27.60 2.75
CA SER A 232 -5.66 -28.82 3.32
C SER A 232 -6.75 -29.80 3.75
N ALA A 233 -7.80 -29.31 4.42
CA ALA A 233 -8.93 -30.15 4.84
C ALA A 233 -9.70 -30.72 3.63
N LEU A 234 -9.96 -29.89 2.61
CA LEU A 234 -10.59 -30.33 1.37
C LEU A 234 -9.75 -31.37 0.63
N SER A 235 -8.43 -31.17 0.57
CA SER A 235 -7.52 -32.14 -0.07
C SER A 235 -7.43 -33.46 0.69
N ALA A 236 -7.39 -33.41 2.04
CA ALA A 236 -7.45 -34.61 2.88
C ALA A 236 -8.76 -35.39 2.68
N ALA A 237 -9.89 -34.68 2.65
CA ALA A 237 -11.20 -35.27 2.38
C ALA A 237 -11.26 -35.88 0.97
N ALA A 238 -10.72 -35.19 -0.04
CA ALA A 238 -10.66 -35.69 -1.40
C ALA A 238 -9.84 -37.00 -1.48
N ILE A 239 -8.69 -37.08 -0.81
CA ILE A 239 -7.90 -38.32 -0.76
C ILE A 239 -8.68 -39.43 -0.06
N ALA A 240 -9.30 -39.15 1.08
CA ALA A 240 -10.08 -40.13 1.82
C ALA A 240 -11.27 -40.69 1.02
N ILE A 241 -11.97 -39.85 0.26
CA ILE A 241 -13.04 -40.27 -0.66
C ILE A 241 -12.44 -41.09 -1.81
N THR A 242 -11.32 -40.63 -2.40
CA THR A 242 -10.69 -41.31 -3.53
C THR A 242 -10.18 -42.70 -3.13
N GLN A 243 -9.73 -42.90 -1.88
CA GLN A 243 -9.38 -44.22 -1.34
C GLN A 243 -10.53 -45.23 -1.34
N GLN A 244 -11.79 -44.77 -1.37
CA GLN A 244 -12.96 -45.65 -1.42
C GLN A 244 -13.35 -46.04 -2.84
N VAL A 245 -12.90 -45.27 -3.84
CA VAL A 245 -13.38 -45.38 -5.23
C VAL A 245 -12.27 -45.85 -6.18
N MET A 246 -11.02 -45.46 -5.94
CA MET A 246 -9.89 -45.77 -6.81
C MET A 246 -9.10 -46.98 -6.33
N PRO A 247 -8.54 -47.78 -7.27
CA PRO A 247 -7.62 -48.85 -6.94
C PRO A 247 -6.37 -48.38 -6.15
N PRO A 248 -5.86 -49.17 -5.17
CA PRO A 248 -4.73 -48.78 -4.33
C PRO A 248 -3.43 -48.51 -5.10
N ASP A 249 -3.21 -49.19 -6.22
CA ASP A 249 -2.07 -49.03 -7.14
C ASP A 249 -2.06 -47.66 -7.80
N VAL A 250 -3.23 -47.16 -8.20
CA VAL A 250 -3.39 -45.78 -8.70
C VAL A 250 -2.94 -44.80 -7.62
N LEU A 251 -3.50 -44.90 -6.41
CA LEU A 251 -3.18 -44.00 -5.30
C LEU A 251 -1.77 -44.15 -4.71
N ALA A 252 -1.05 -45.21 -5.06
CA ALA A 252 0.36 -45.36 -4.73
C ALA A 252 1.26 -44.46 -5.60
N ASN A 253 0.77 -43.98 -6.74
CA ASN A 253 1.52 -43.11 -7.65
C ASN A 253 1.64 -41.67 -7.10
N PRO A 254 2.85 -41.18 -6.78
CA PRO A 254 3.06 -39.85 -6.24
C PRO A 254 2.66 -38.72 -7.20
N ALA A 255 2.68 -38.96 -8.52
CA ALA A 255 2.34 -37.98 -9.54
C ALA A 255 0.88 -37.52 -9.46
N ILE A 256 -0.04 -38.39 -9.03
CA ILE A 256 -1.48 -38.11 -9.00
C ILE A 256 -1.81 -36.99 -8.01
N TYR A 257 -1.15 -36.93 -6.86
CA TYR A 257 -1.36 -35.90 -5.85
C TYR A 257 -0.96 -34.51 -6.37
N LEU A 258 0.18 -34.44 -7.07
CA LEU A 258 0.67 -33.19 -7.66
C LEU A 258 -0.13 -32.80 -8.90
N MET A 259 -0.53 -33.77 -9.73
CA MET A 259 -1.41 -33.54 -10.88
C MET A 259 -2.74 -32.94 -10.43
N ALA A 260 -3.42 -33.55 -9.46
CA ALA A 260 -4.71 -33.08 -8.96
C ALA A 260 -4.61 -31.63 -8.45
N ALA A 261 -3.60 -31.33 -7.63
CA ALA A 261 -3.35 -29.97 -7.17
C ALA A 261 -3.06 -29.01 -8.34
N GLY A 262 -2.22 -29.42 -9.30
CA GLY A 262 -1.86 -28.62 -10.46
C GLY A 262 -3.05 -28.28 -11.37
N VAL A 263 -3.92 -29.25 -11.67
CA VAL A 263 -5.14 -29.06 -12.46
C VAL A 263 -6.06 -28.03 -11.80
N VAL A 264 -6.31 -28.18 -10.50
CA VAL A 264 -7.21 -27.26 -9.76
C VAL A 264 -6.61 -25.86 -9.68
N ILE A 265 -5.31 -25.74 -9.41
CA ILE A 265 -4.60 -24.44 -9.40
C ILE A 265 -4.68 -23.77 -10.77
N PHE A 266 -4.46 -24.51 -11.86
CA PHE A 266 -4.55 -23.97 -13.22
C PHE A 266 -5.98 -23.52 -13.55
N GLY A 267 -7.00 -24.27 -13.12
CA GLY A 267 -8.40 -23.87 -13.23
C GLY A 267 -8.70 -22.55 -12.53
N PHE A 268 -8.20 -22.36 -11.30
CA PHE A 268 -8.35 -21.07 -10.60
C PHE A 268 -7.59 -19.94 -11.28
N TRP A 269 -6.41 -20.20 -11.86
CA TRP A 269 -5.71 -19.22 -12.69
C TRP A 269 -6.51 -18.82 -13.93
N LEU A 270 -7.17 -19.77 -14.59
CA LEU A 270 -8.04 -19.49 -15.73
C LEU A 270 -9.20 -18.56 -15.33
N ILE A 271 -9.90 -18.89 -14.24
CA ILE A 271 -10.99 -18.06 -13.71
C ILE A 271 -10.47 -16.67 -13.36
N TRP A 272 -9.30 -16.57 -12.74
CA TRP A 272 -8.67 -15.30 -12.41
C TRP A 272 -8.38 -14.46 -13.66
N ASN A 273 -7.79 -15.06 -14.71
CA ASN A 273 -7.48 -14.36 -15.96
C ASN A 273 -8.75 -13.85 -16.65
N TYR A 274 -9.82 -14.65 -16.69
CA TYR A 274 -11.10 -14.21 -17.24
C TYR A 274 -11.73 -13.09 -16.41
N ALA A 275 -11.71 -13.18 -15.07
CA ALA A 275 -12.18 -12.11 -14.22
C ALA A 275 -11.44 -10.79 -14.48
N MET A 276 -10.11 -10.86 -14.67
CA MET A 276 -9.30 -9.69 -15.01
C MET A 276 -9.54 -9.19 -16.43
N LEU A 277 -9.75 -10.06 -17.41
CA LEU A 277 -10.12 -9.66 -18.77
C LEU A 277 -11.43 -8.88 -18.76
N ILE A 278 -12.46 -9.43 -18.11
CA ILE A 278 -13.77 -8.78 -18.01
C ILE A 278 -13.64 -7.45 -17.25
N ALA A 279 -12.77 -7.36 -16.24
CA ALA A 279 -12.48 -6.11 -15.54
C ALA A 279 -11.83 -5.07 -16.47
N ILE A 280 -10.87 -5.46 -17.30
CA ILE A 280 -10.22 -4.59 -18.29
C ILE A 280 -11.23 -4.12 -19.34
N LEU A 281 -12.08 -5.01 -19.84
CA LEU A 281 -13.15 -4.65 -20.79
C LEU A 281 -14.18 -3.72 -20.17
N SER A 282 -14.58 -3.97 -18.91
CA SER A 282 -15.50 -3.11 -18.17
C SER A 282 -14.91 -1.72 -17.92
N LEU A 283 -13.59 -1.64 -17.70
CA LEU A 283 -12.87 -0.38 -17.59
C LEU A 283 -12.87 0.40 -18.91
N GLY A 284 -12.67 -0.30 -20.04
CA GLY A 284 -12.80 0.28 -21.37
C GLY A 284 -14.21 0.80 -21.65
N ALA A 285 -15.24 0.01 -21.31
CA ALA A 285 -16.64 0.40 -21.45
C ALA A 285 -16.98 1.63 -20.59
N LEU A 286 -16.49 1.68 -19.34
CA LEU A 286 -16.65 2.85 -18.46
C LEU A 286 -15.97 4.09 -19.06
N ALA A 287 -14.78 3.94 -19.65
CA ALA A 287 -14.08 5.05 -20.30
C ALA A 287 -14.84 5.58 -21.52
N VAL A 288 -15.39 4.69 -22.35
CA VAL A 288 -16.23 5.05 -23.50
C VAL A 288 -17.52 5.73 -23.04
N GLN A 289 -18.20 5.20 -22.03
CA GLN A 289 -19.42 5.82 -21.46
C GLN A 289 -19.14 7.27 -21.03
N GLN A 290 -18.05 7.50 -20.29
CA GLN A 290 -17.70 8.84 -19.82
C GLN A 290 -17.29 9.81 -20.93
N TRP A 291 -16.81 9.29 -22.06
CA TRP A 291 -16.55 10.11 -23.24
C TRP A 291 -17.84 10.74 -23.76
N PHE A 292 -18.95 10.00 -23.73
CA PHE A 292 -20.26 10.46 -24.20
C PHE A 292 -21.06 11.27 -23.17
N GLU A 293 -20.75 11.14 -21.87
CA GLU A 293 -21.42 11.93 -20.82
C GLU A 293 -20.98 13.40 -20.86
N LYS A 294 -21.91 14.31 -21.21
CA LYS A 294 -21.66 15.76 -21.33
C LYS A 294 -21.42 16.47 -19.99
N SER A 295 -21.91 15.90 -18.88
CA SER A 295 -21.78 16.46 -17.53
C SER A 295 -20.42 16.13 -16.92
N LYS A 296 -19.64 17.13 -16.50
CA LYS A 296 -18.37 16.91 -15.77
C LYS A 296 -18.58 16.53 -14.30
N THR A 297 -19.74 16.82 -13.71
CA THR A 297 -19.99 16.67 -12.27
C THR A 297 -20.33 15.25 -11.85
N GLU A 298 -20.70 14.37 -12.78
CA GLU A 298 -21.01 12.96 -12.51
C GLU A 298 -19.91 11.99 -12.95
N ARG A 299 -18.82 12.50 -13.55
CA ARG A 299 -17.74 11.65 -14.06
C ARG A 299 -16.95 11.04 -12.90
N VAL A 300 -17.05 9.72 -12.77
CA VAL A 300 -16.18 8.95 -11.88
C VAL A 300 -14.73 9.05 -12.40
N PRO A 301 -13.74 9.50 -11.62
CA PRO A 301 -12.38 9.57 -12.11
C PRO A 301 -11.84 8.16 -12.47
N ILE A 302 -11.70 7.88 -13.78
CA ILE A 302 -11.27 6.58 -14.38
C ILE A 302 -9.93 6.11 -13.81
N ILE A 303 -9.15 7.02 -13.26
CA ILE A 303 -7.82 6.73 -12.78
C ILE A 303 -7.77 5.79 -11.57
N ARG A 304 -8.79 5.82 -10.71
CA ARG A 304 -8.92 4.91 -9.56
C ARG A 304 -9.16 3.47 -9.98
N PRO A 305 -10.16 3.17 -10.84
CA PRO A 305 -10.41 1.81 -11.28
C PRO A 305 -9.26 1.29 -12.14
N VAL A 306 -8.64 2.14 -12.95
CA VAL A 306 -7.39 1.81 -13.65
C VAL A 306 -6.32 1.34 -12.64
N ALA A 307 -6.06 2.11 -11.58
CA ALA A 307 -5.03 1.76 -10.60
C ALA A 307 -5.35 0.45 -9.86
N ALA A 308 -6.63 0.23 -9.49
CA ALA A 308 -7.05 -1.00 -8.83
C ALA A 308 -6.86 -2.23 -9.75
N VAL A 309 -7.29 -2.15 -11.01
CA VAL A 309 -7.08 -3.21 -12.02
C VAL A 309 -5.60 -3.46 -12.23
N SER A 310 -4.81 -2.41 -12.46
CA SER A 310 -3.37 -2.53 -12.69
C SER A 310 -2.64 -3.15 -11.51
N LEU A 311 -3.00 -2.81 -10.28
CA LEU A 311 -2.38 -3.39 -9.09
C LEU A 311 -2.74 -4.88 -8.93
N SER A 312 -4.01 -5.25 -9.18
CA SER A 312 -4.42 -6.66 -9.20
C SER A 312 -3.71 -7.44 -10.31
N VAL A 313 -3.55 -6.87 -11.50
CA VAL A 313 -2.74 -7.46 -12.59
C VAL A 313 -1.30 -7.67 -12.15
N ALA A 314 -0.65 -6.62 -11.64
CA ALA A 314 0.74 -6.68 -11.21
C ALA A 314 0.93 -7.74 -10.12
N GLN A 315 -0.03 -7.82 -9.19
CA GLN A 315 -0.09 -8.87 -8.18
C GLN A 315 -0.10 -10.26 -8.83
N GLY A 316 -1.01 -10.50 -9.77
CA GLY A 316 -1.12 -11.79 -10.47
C GLY A 316 0.15 -12.16 -11.25
N VAL A 317 0.75 -11.22 -11.98
CA VAL A 317 2.01 -11.42 -12.73
C VAL A 317 3.14 -11.86 -11.81
N ILE A 318 3.35 -11.13 -10.71
CA ILE A 318 4.39 -11.47 -9.72
C ILE A 318 4.10 -12.85 -9.11
N TYR A 319 2.85 -13.14 -8.77
CA TYR A 319 2.47 -14.41 -8.18
C TYR A 319 2.70 -15.59 -9.14
N LYS A 320 2.37 -15.43 -10.43
CA LYS A 320 2.65 -16.43 -11.47
C LYS A 320 4.14 -16.76 -11.57
N ILE A 321 5.02 -15.76 -11.49
CA ILE A 321 6.47 -15.99 -11.49
C ILE A 321 6.89 -16.81 -10.27
N VAL A 322 6.51 -16.38 -9.07
CA VAL A 322 6.90 -17.03 -7.82
C VAL A 322 6.40 -18.48 -7.78
N ILE A 323 5.12 -18.69 -8.10
CA ILE A 323 4.52 -20.02 -8.10
C ILE A 323 5.12 -20.91 -9.18
N ALA A 324 5.26 -20.43 -10.41
CA ALA A 324 5.80 -21.25 -11.48
C ALA A 324 7.26 -21.68 -11.20
N LEU A 325 8.08 -20.79 -10.63
CA LEU A 325 9.43 -21.16 -10.18
C LEU A 325 9.40 -22.22 -9.06
N LEU A 326 8.47 -22.10 -8.11
CA LEU A 326 8.28 -23.09 -7.05
C LEU A 326 7.91 -24.46 -7.63
N TRP A 327 7.00 -24.51 -8.61
CA TRP A 327 6.59 -25.74 -9.26
C TRP A 327 7.69 -26.35 -10.13
N ILE A 328 8.45 -25.52 -10.86
CA ILE A 328 9.64 -26.00 -11.59
C ILE A 328 10.63 -26.63 -10.62
N PHE A 329 10.87 -25.99 -9.47
CA PHE A 329 11.72 -26.56 -8.42
C PHE A 329 11.19 -27.91 -7.92
N ILE A 330 9.88 -28.02 -7.63
CA ILE A 330 9.24 -29.28 -7.24
C ILE A 330 9.46 -30.36 -8.30
N PHE A 331 9.24 -30.05 -9.58
CA PHE A 331 9.40 -31.01 -10.68
C PHE A 331 10.83 -31.49 -10.84
N VAL A 332 11.81 -30.58 -10.75
CA VAL A 332 13.22 -30.93 -10.84
C VAL A 332 13.67 -31.75 -9.63
N THR A 333 13.24 -31.39 -8.42
CA THR A 333 13.66 -32.09 -7.19
C THR A 333 13.07 -33.51 -7.12
N LEU A 334 11.86 -33.71 -7.64
CA LEU A 334 11.24 -35.03 -7.73
C LEU A 334 11.73 -35.86 -8.92
N ASP A 335 12.67 -35.34 -9.70
CA ASP A 335 13.29 -36.01 -10.86
C ASP A 335 12.27 -36.63 -11.83
N PHE A 336 11.21 -35.89 -12.13
CA PHE A 336 10.18 -36.33 -13.09
C PHE A 336 10.69 -36.46 -14.54
N ASN A 337 11.94 -36.07 -14.83
CA ASN A 337 12.50 -36.01 -16.18
C ASN A 337 13.35 -37.23 -16.57
N GLU A 338 14.04 -37.91 -15.65
CA GLU A 338 15.02 -38.97 -16.01
C GLU A 338 14.68 -40.37 -15.47
N ARG A 339 14.12 -40.51 -14.26
CA ARG A 339 13.82 -41.85 -13.68
C ARG A 339 12.48 -42.46 -14.10
N THR A 340 11.59 -41.69 -14.71
CA THR A 340 10.18 -42.06 -14.93
C THR A 340 9.85 -42.43 -16.37
N SER A 341 10.78 -42.36 -17.33
CA SER A 341 10.54 -42.87 -18.69
C SER A 341 10.14 -44.36 -18.72
N GLY A 342 10.59 -45.15 -17.74
CA GLY A 342 10.11 -46.52 -17.49
C GLY A 342 8.79 -46.61 -16.72
N ALA A 343 8.56 -45.76 -15.73
CA ALA A 343 7.37 -45.77 -14.87
C ALA A 343 6.12 -45.11 -15.51
N CYS A 344 6.32 -44.17 -16.44
CA CYS A 344 5.25 -43.47 -17.16
C CYS A 344 4.73 -44.25 -18.37
N LEU A 345 5.37 -45.37 -18.75
CA LEU A 345 4.86 -46.28 -19.78
C LEU A 345 3.55 -46.96 -19.36
N ASN A 346 3.32 -47.12 -18.05
CA ASN A 346 2.12 -47.72 -17.45
C ASN A 346 1.39 -46.72 -16.54
N ASP A 347 1.23 -45.47 -17.00
CA ASP A 347 0.55 -44.43 -16.23
C ASP A 347 -0.98 -44.45 -16.48
N PRO A 348 -1.78 -45.00 -15.56
CA PRO A 348 -3.21 -45.28 -15.79
C PRO A 348 -4.05 -44.01 -16.01
N LEU A 349 -3.52 -42.82 -15.72
CA LEU A 349 -4.21 -41.54 -15.86
C LEU A 349 -3.44 -40.51 -16.69
N HIS A 350 -2.37 -40.91 -17.39
CA HIS A 350 -1.50 -39.99 -18.13
C HIS A 350 -0.93 -38.83 -17.28
N ALA A 351 -0.90 -38.98 -15.95
CA ALA A 351 -0.46 -37.97 -14.99
C ALA A 351 0.97 -37.46 -15.25
N CYS A 352 1.92 -38.34 -15.53
CA CYS A 352 3.28 -38.01 -15.95
C CYS A 352 3.30 -37.11 -17.19
N SER A 353 2.57 -37.50 -18.25
CA SER A 353 2.57 -36.76 -19.51
C SER A 353 1.96 -35.37 -19.33
N TYR A 354 0.89 -35.29 -18.55
CA TYR A 354 0.28 -34.03 -18.16
C TYR A 354 1.27 -33.15 -17.37
N LEU A 355 1.97 -33.70 -16.37
CA LEU A 355 2.94 -32.94 -15.57
C LEU A 355 4.12 -32.45 -16.41
N ALA A 356 4.59 -33.24 -17.39
CA ALA A 356 5.63 -32.83 -18.34
C ALA A 356 5.17 -31.65 -19.23
N ASP A 357 3.93 -31.69 -19.70
CA ASP A 357 3.35 -30.58 -20.47
C ASP A 357 3.11 -29.34 -19.61
N VAL A 358 2.66 -29.51 -18.37
CA VAL A 358 2.57 -28.43 -17.38
C VAL A 358 3.93 -27.81 -17.14
N GLN A 359 4.99 -28.59 -16.96
CA GLN A 359 6.35 -28.08 -16.74
C GLN A 359 6.80 -27.20 -17.92
N LYS A 360 6.60 -27.65 -19.17
CA LYS A 360 6.91 -26.84 -20.37
C LYS A 360 6.11 -25.53 -20.38
N ASN A 361 4.81 -25.60 -20.10
CA ASN A 361 3.95 -24.42 -20.03
C ASN A 361 4.38 -23.45 -18.92
N LEU A 362 4.79 -23.95 -17.75
CA LEU A 362 5.27 -23.13 -16.64
C LEU A 362 6.54 -22.36 -16.98
N VAL A 363 7.48 -22.97 -17.71
CA VAL A 363 8.68 -22.26 -18.18
C VAL A 363 8.28 -21.11 -19.10
N GLY A 364 7.38 -21.36 -20.06
CA GLY A 364 6.84 -20.32 -20.93
C GLY A 364 6.17 -19.19 -20.13
N ILE A 365 5.36 -19.54 -19.13
CA ILE A 365 4.70 -18.59 -18.22
C ILE A 365 5.75 -17.74 -17.49
N VAL A 366 6.81 -18.34 -16.93
CA VAL A 366 7.88 -17.60 -16.23
C VAL A 366 8.56 -16.62 -17.18
N VAL A 367 9.01 -17.08 -18.34
CA VAL A 367 9.72 -16.23 -19.31
C VAL A 367 8.86 -15.06 -19.75
N PHE A 368 7.61 -15.32 -20.12
CA PHE A 368 6.68 -14.27 -20.53
C PHE A 368 6.44 -13.25 -19.40
N ASN A 369 6.16 -13.71 -18.18
CA ASN A 369 5.93 -12.78 -17.08
C ASN A 369 7.20 -12.02 -16.67
N LEU A 370 8.39 -12.62 -16.81
CA LEU A 370 9.65 -11.91 -16.65
C LEU A 370 9.82 -10.80 -17.71
N LEU A 371 9.46 -11.04 -18.97
CA LEU A 371 9.45 -10.00 -20.01
C LEU A 371 8.50 -8.85 -19.66
N VAL A 372 7.30 -9.16 -19.15
CA VAL A 372 6.36 -8.13 -18.67
C VAL A 372 6.96 -7.34 -17.50
N VAL A 373 7.54 -8.00 -16.51
CA VAL A 373 8.21 -7.34 -15.37
C VAL A 373 9.40 -6.50 -15.83
N SER A 374 10.20 -6.97 -16.79
CA SER A 374 11.31 -6.22 -17.39
C SER A 374 10.80 -4.98 -18.13
N ALA A 375 9.73 -5.09 -18.92
CA ALA A 375 9.11 -3.96 -19.60
C ALA A 375 8.60 -2.91 -18.59
N LEU A 376 8.05 -3.35 -17.46
CA LEU A 376 7.67 -2.45 -16.37
C LEU A 376 8.88 -1.78 -15.71
N ALA A 377 9.93 -2.54 -15.44
CA ALA A 377 11.16 -2.01 -14.87
C ALA A 377 11.78 -0.94 -15.79
N VAL A 378 11.82 -1.19 -17.10
CA VAL A 378 12.25 -0.20 -18.11
C VAL A 378 11.33 1.01 -18.09
N THR A 379 10.02 0.82 -18.02
CA THR A 379 9.06 1.92 -17.95
C THR A 379 9.28 2.79 -16.71
N PHE A 380 9.43 2.18 -15.53
CA PHE A 380 9.73 2.90 -14.29
C PHE A 380 11.09 3.59 -14.35
N PHE A 381 12.09 2.97 -14.97
CA PHE A 381 13.41 3.55 -15.17
C PHE A 381 13.35 4.78 -16.08
N LEU A 382 12.60 4.73 -17.19
CA LEU A 382 12.37 5.87 -18.08
C LEU A 382 11.59 6.99 -17.38
N VAL A 383 10.60 6.64 -16.56
CA VAL A 383 9.89 7.61 -15.71
C VAL A 383 10.82 8.23 -14.67
N ALA A 384 11.73 7.46 -14.08
CA ALA A 384 12.72 7.96 -13.12
C ALA A 384 13.77 8.86 -13.78
N ILE A 385 14.22 8.52 -15.00
CA ILE A 385 15.13 9.34 -15.80
C ILE A 385 14.44 10.64 -16.20
N SER A 386 13.24 10.57 -16.77
CA SER A 386 12.50 11.78 -17.17
C SER A 386 12.26 12.70 -15.97
N ARG A 387 11.90 12.17 -14.80
CA ARG A 387 11.84 12.94 -13.56
C ARG A 387 13.20 13.53 -13.19
N SER A 388 14.30 12.78 -13.31
CA SER A 388 15.64 13.26 -12.98
C SER A 388 16.11 14.37 -13.93
N LEU A 389 15.79 14.26 -15.22
CA LEU A 389 16.04 15.31 -16.21
C LEU A 389 15.20 16.55 -15.92
N LEU A 390 13.90 16.38 -15.65
CA LEU A 390 13.03 17.48 -15.23
C LEU A 390 13.52 18.13 -13.92
N ARG A 391 14.07 17.36 -12.97
CA ARG A 391 14.72 17.91 -11.77
C ARG A 391 15.94 18.78 -12.12
N ILE A 392 16.79 18.33 -13.04
CA ILE A 392 17.96 19.09 -13.48
C ILE A 392 17.52 20.39 -14.17
N LEU A 393 16.47 20.34 -14.98
CA LEU A 393 15.90 21.52 -15.65
C LEU A 393 15.23 22.48 -14.66
N ALA A 394 14.44 21.97 -13.71
CA ALA A 394 13.78 22.75 -12.67
C ALA A 394 14.77 23.42 -11.72
N ARG A 395 15.95 22.82 -11.47
CA ARG A 395 17.05 23.49 -10.74
C ARG A 395 17.53 24.76 -11.43
N ARG A 396 17.46 24.81 -12.76
CA ARG A 396 17.92 25.96 -13.56
C ARG A 396 16.85 27.04 -13.71
N THR A 397 15.57 26.73 -13.51
CA THR A 397 14.45 27.64 -13.78
C THR A 397 13.36 27.51 -12.71
N ARG A 398 13.21 28.53 -11.86
CA ARG A 398 12.11 28.59 -10.86
C ARG A 398 10.73 28.53 -11.51
N SER A 399 10.58 28.97 -12.75
CA SER A 399 9.31 28.92 -13.50
C SER A 399 8.84 27.51 -13.82
N LEU A 400 9.74 26.52 -13.90
CA LEU A 400 9.38 25.11 -14.14
C LEU A 400 8.88 24.40 -12.87
N ALA A 401 8.80 25.07 -11.71
CA ALA A 401 8.14 24.53 -10.52
C ALA A 401 6.63 24.26 -10.75
N SER A 402 6.06 24.80 -11.82
CA SER A 402 4.69 24.53 -12.28
C SER A 402 4.57 23.29 -13.16
N VAL A 403 5.68 22.70 -13.64
CA VAL A 403 5.64 21.55 -14.55
C VAL A 403 5.16 20.31 -13.80
N TRP A 404 4.09 19.71 -14.35
CA TRP A 404 3.51 18.47 -13.85
C TRP A 404 4.57 17.35 -13.87
N MET A 405 5.11 17.01 -12.69
CA MET A 405 6.10 15.94 -12.58
C MET A 405 5.43 14.57 -12.82
N PRO A 406 5.94 13.72 -13.74
CA PRO A 406 5.36 12.41 -14.02
C PRO A 406 5.31 11.56 -12.76
N ARG A 407 4.13 11.02 -12.38
CA ARG A 407 3.97 10.26 -11.14
C ARG A 407 4.68 8.90 -11.25
N MET A 408 5.56 8.57 -10.29
CA MET A 408 6.25 7.26 -10.31
C MET A 408 5.31 6.11 -9.95
N ILE A 409 4.42 6.32 -8.98
CA ILE A 409 3.52 5.27 -8.47
C ILE A 409 2.37 5.01 -9.47
N VAL A 410 2.09 5.94 -10.39
CA VAL A 410 1.00 5.85 -11.37
C VAL A 410 1.43 6.44 -12.71
N SER A 411 2.34 5.74 -13.38
CA SER A 411 2.64 6.05 -14.78
C SER A 411 1.55 5.46 -15.66
N PRO A 412 0.84 6.27 -16.49
CA PRO A 412 -0.11 5.75 -17.48
C PRO A 412 0.54 4.74 -18.42
N VAL A 413 1.83 4.89 -18.72
CA VAL A 413 2.60 3.94 -19.53
C VAL A 413 2.74 2.59 -18.81
N ALA A 414 3.07 2.60 -17.50
CA ALA A 414 3.20 1.36 -16.73
C ALA A 414 1.86 0.62 -16.64
N ILE A 415 0.76 1.37 -16.49
CA ILE A 415 -0.61 0.84 -16.56
C ILE A 415 -0.84 0.15 -17.91
N VAL A 416 -0.58 0.84 -19.03
CA VAL A 416 -0.81 0.27 -20.36
C VAL A 416 0.03 -0.99 -20.58
N VAL A 417 1.30 -0.98 -20.16
CA VAL A 417 2.17 -2.17 -20.22
C VAL A 417 1.59 -3.34 -19.42
N LEU A 418 1.06 -3.10 -18.21
CA LEU A 418 0.40 -4.14 -17.41
C LEU A 418 -0.84 -4.72 -18.10
N LEU A 419 -1.71 -3.85 -18.63
CA LEU A 419 -2.96 -4.26 -19.25
C LEU A 419 -2.70 -5.04 -20.55
N LEU A 420 -1.81 -4.53 -21.41
CA LEU A 420 -1.41 -5.23 -22.64
C LEU A 420 -0.70 -6.55 -22.31
N GLY A 421 0.22 -6.55 -21.34
CA GLY A 421 0.90 -7.78 -20.90
C GLY A 421 -0.07 -8.86 -20.42
N THR A 422 -1.16 -8.46 -19.75
CA THR A 422 -2.23 -9.39 -19.34
C THR A 422 -3.02 -9.94 -20.51
N LEU A 423 -3.40 -9.06 -21.45
CA LEU A 423 -4.11 -9.45 -22.66
C LEU A 423 -3.29 -10.45 -23.48
N PHE A 424 -2.00 -10.17 -23.69
CA PHE A 424 -1.07 -11.06 -24.36
C PHE A 424 -0.88 -12.39 -23.61
N ASN A 425 -0.83 -12.38 -22.27
CA ASN A 425 -0.78 -13.62 -21.48
C ASN A 425 -2.00 -14.50 -21.76
N LEU A 426 -3.19 -13.89 -21.84
CA LEU A 426 -4.43 -14.63 -22.09
C LEU A 426 -4.43 -15.28 -23.48
N VAL A 427 -4.05 -14.50 -24.49
CA VAL A 427 -3.97 -14.97 -25.89
C VAL A 427 -2.95 -16.10 -26.04
N ILE A 428 -1.73 -15.93 -25.52
CA ILE A 428 -0.63 -16.88 -25.70
C ILE A 428 -0.89 -18.23 -24.99
N PHE A 429 -1.42 -18.20 -23.77
CA PHE A 429 -1.51 -19.41 -22.94
C PHE A 429 -2.86 -20.10 -22.96
N TYR A 430 -3.95 -19.38 -23.24
CA TYR A 430 -5.30 -19.94 -23.15
C TYR A 430 -6.05 -19.97 -24.47
N TRP A 431 -5.59 -19.23 -25.48
CA TRP A 431 -6.15 -19.27 -26.82
C TRP A 431 -5.27 -20.04 -27.83
N ARG A 432 -4.42 -20.93 -27.30
CA ARG A 432 -3.45 -21.73 -28.05
C ARG A 432 -4.07 -22.50 -29.22
N ASP A 433 -5.29 -23.00 -29.07
CA ASP A 433 -5.95 -23.83 -30.08
C ASP A 433 -6.59 -23.01 -31.23
N ALA A 434 -6.69 -21.68 -31.12
CA ALA A 434 -7.19 -20.83 -32.21
C ALA A 434 -6.11 -20.03 -32.93
N ILE A 435 -4.87 -20.06 -32.43
CA ILE A 435 -3.73 -19.45 -33.11
C ILE A 435 -3.11 -20.54 -34.01
N PRO A 436 -2.90 -20.28 -35.31
CA PRO A 436 -2.38 -21.29 -36.23
C PRO A 436 -1.07 -21.90 -35.71
N VAL A 437 -0.96 -23.23 -35.79
CA VAL A 437 0.18 -24.04 -35.30
C VAL A 437 1.53 -23.53 -35.84
N ASP A 438 1.54 -22.93 -37.03
CA ASP A 438 2.73 -22.39 -37.67
C ASP A 438 3.30 -21.15 -36.96
N PHE A 439 2.46 -20.34 -36.31
CA PHE A 439 2.93 -19.20 -35.48
C PHE A 439 3.68 -19.72 -34.26
N TYR A 440 3.18 -20.77 -33.61
CA TYR A 440 3.88 -21.40 -32.50
C TYR A 440 5.16 -22.06 -32.95
N LYS A 441 5.25 -22.71 -34.11
CA LYS A 441 6.53 -23.28 -34.59
C LYS A 441 7.58 -22.22 -34.92
N GLN A 442 7.16 -20.99 -35.24
CA GLN A 442 8.06 -19.86 -35.49
C GLN A 442 8.46 -19.12 -34.20
N VAL A 443 7.56 -19.06 -33.22
CA VAL A 443 7.80 -18.54 -31.86
C VAL A 443 8.26 -19.65 -30.89
N ASP A 444 8.37 -20.90 -31.35
CA ASP A 444 9.06 -22.03 -30.71
C ASP A 444 10.55 -21.73 -30.86
N VAL A 445 10.88 -20.75 -30.05
CA VAL A 445 12.11 -20.05 -29.96
C VAL A 445 13.14 -21.12 -29.60
N ARG A 446 13.87 -21.59 -30.62
CA ARG A 446 15.19 -22.22 -30.49
C ARG A 446 16.24 -21.28 -29.85
N LEU A 447 15.84 -20.20 -29.17
CA LEU A 447 16.76 -19.36 -28.41
C LEU A 447 17.14 -20.18 -27.19
N LEU A 448 18.35 -20.71 -27.16
CA LEU A 448 18.98 -21.50 -26.09
C LEU A 448 18.36 -22.88 -25.78
N PRO A 449 19.20 -23.91 -25.54
CA PRO A 449 18.77 -25.14 -24.90
C PRO A 449 18.40 -24.81 -23.45
N TRP A 450 17.20 -24.28 -23.21
CA TRP A 450 16.77 -23.86 -21.88
C TRP A 450 16.69 -25.01 -20.89
N GLN A 451 16.59 -26.26 -21.36
CA GLN A 451 16.77 -27.43 -20.50
C GLN A 451 18.15 -27.42 -19.83
N GLU A 452 19.20 -27.03 -20.56
CA GLU A 452 20.55 -26.84 -20.02
C GLU A 452 20.63 -25.60 -19.15
N VAL A 453 19.98 -24.49 -19.50
CA VAL A 453 19.98 -23.29 -18.65
C VAL A 453 19.22 -23.53 -17.33
N VAL A 454 18.09 -24.24 -17.36
CA VAL A 454 17.32 -24.65 -16.17
C VAL A 454 18.10 -25.69 -15.39
N LYS A 455 18.73 -26.69 -16.04
CA LYS A 455 19.62 -27.65 -15.37
C LYS A 455 20.84 -26.98 -14.73
N VAL A 456 21.44 -25.96 -15.35
CA VAL A 456 22.56 -25.18 -14.79
C VAL A 456 22.10 -24.24 -13.67
N MET A 457 20.98 -23.52 -13.86
CA MET A 457 20.43 -22.63 -12.84
C MET A 457 19.93 -23.40 -11.61
N VAL A 458 19.32 -24.58 -11.81
CA VAL A 458 18.75 -25.40 -10.73
C VAL A 458 19.80 -26.35 -10.14
N GLY A 459 20.59 -27.02 -10.96
CA GLY A 459 21.68 -27.92 -10.54
C GLY A 459 22.87 -27.20 -9.90
N GLY A 460 23.09 -25.93 -10.21
CA GLY A 460 24.13 -25.10 -9.58
C GLY A 460 23.67 -24.29 -8.36
N GLY A 461 22.41 -24.43 -7.91
CA GLY A 461 21.83 -23.57 -6.85
C GLY A 461 21.74 -22.08 -7.20
N SER A 462 22.03 -21.73 -8.45
CA SER A 462 22.28 -20.37 -8.91
C SER A 462 20.99 -19.58 -9.13
N ALA A 463 19.88 -20.22 -9.52
CA ALA A 463 18.59 -19.54 -9.71
C ALA A 463 18.03 -18.98 -8.40
N LEU A 464 18.04 -19.78 -7.33
CA LEU A 464 17.63 -19.34 -5.99
C LEU A 464 18.56 -18.26 -5.45
N THR A 465 19.87 -18.39 -5.72
CA THR A 465 20.88 -17.40 -5.32
C THR A 465 20.69 -16.08 -6.08
N VAL A 466 20.54 -16.11 -7.41
CA VAL A 466 20.28 -14.93 -8.25
C VAL A 466 18.93 -14.31 -7.91
N ALA A 467 17.87 -15.12 -7.74
CA ALA A 467 16.57 -14.64 -7.28
C ALA A 467 16.66 -14.00 -5.89
N PHE A 468 17.44 -14.57 -4.97
CA PHE A 468 17.68 -14.02 -3.64
C PHE A 468 18.45 -12.69 -3.70
N TYR A 469 19.51 -12.58 -4.52
CA TYR A 469 20.26 -11.34 -4.69
C TYR A 469 19.45 -10.27 -5.43
N ALA A 470 18.72 -10.64 -6.48
CA ALA A 470 17.81 -9.73 -7.18
C ALA A 470 16.68 -9.25 -6.25
N PHE A 471 16.11 -10.16 -5.46
CA PHE A 471 15.12 -9.82 -4.44
C PHE A 471 15.70 -8.91 -3.36
N ARG A 472 16.94 -9.14 -2.91
CA ARG A 472 17.63 -8.28 -1.94
C ARG A 472 17.92 -6.89 -2.52
N ALA A 473 18.40 -6.82 -3.76
CA ALA A 473 18.63 -5.56 -4.46
C ALA A 473 17.33 -4.77 -4.66
N LEU A 474 16.25 -5.45 -5.07
CA LEU A 474 14.92 -4.88 -5.18
C LEU A 474 14.41 -4.40 -3.82
N GLN A 475 14.61 -5.17 -2.75
CA GLN A 475 14.26 -4.76 -1.39
C GLN A 475 14.99 -3.48 -0.98
N HIS A 476 16.31 -3.39 -1.22
CA HIS A 476 17.09 -2.20 -0.91
C HIS A 476 16.62 -0.98 -1.69
N ALA A 477 16.38 -1.12 -3.00
CA ALA A 477 15.86 -0.04 -3.84
C ALA A 477 14.43 0.38 -3.47
N ALA A 478 13.61 -0.56 -2.99
CA ALA A 478 12.20 -0.35 -2.70
C ALA A 478 11.91 0.10 -1.26
N ARG A 479 12.87 0.12 -0.32
CA ARG A 479 12.59 0.41 1.11
C ARG A 479 11.74 1.65 1.33
N GLY A 480 12.12 2.77 0.72
CA GLY A 480 11.36 4.03 0.84
C GLY A 480 9.91 3.89 0.33
N ILE A 481 9.75 3.25 -0.84
CA ILE A 481 8.43 3.00 -1.45
C ILE A 481 7.59 2.05 -0.59
N LEU A 482 8.22 1.04 0.03
CA LEU A 482 7.54 0.08 0.89
C LEU A 482 6.99 0.74 2.15
N HIS A 483 7.74 1.65 2.78
CA HIS A 483 7.23 2.41 3.92
C HIS A 483 5.98 3.20 3.52
N ILE A 484 6.10 4.02 2.48
CA ILE A 484 4.99 4.85 2.00
C ILE A 484 3.78 4.00 1.59
N GLY A 485 3.99 2.94 0.82
CA GLY A 485 2.93 2.03 0.40
C GLY A 485 2.27 1.35 1.59
N ARG A 486 3.07 0.92 2.58
CA ARG A 486 2.56 0.31 3.80
C ARG A 486 1.66 1.26 4.56
N ASP A 487 2.06 2.52 4.72
CA ASP A 487 1.30 3.55 5.45
C ASP A 487 0.01 3.92 4.75
N LEU A 488 0.08 4.12 3.44
CA LEU A 488 -1.10 4.42 2.62
C LEU A 488 -2.17 3.35 2.80
N VAL A 489 -1.74 2.08 2.72
CA VAL A 489 -2.61 0.93 2.95
C VAL A 489 -3.08 0.89 4.38
N ASP A 490 -2.19 1.03 5.36
CA ASP A 490 -2.53 0.96 6.79
C ASP A 490 -3.53 2.00 7.24
N HIS A 491 -3.40 3.21 6.72
CA HIS A 491 -4.27 4.33 7.07
C HIS A 491 -5.70 4.13 6.55
N GLN A 492 -5.86 3.41 5.43
CA GLN A 492 -7.16 3.12 4.82
C GLN A 492 -7.62 1.68 5.05
N PHE A 493 -6.84 0.87 5.76
CA PHE A 493 -7.12 -0.55 5.88
C PHE A 493 -8.36 -0.82 6.72
N THR A 494 -9.32 -1.56 6.18
CA THR A 494 -10.53 -1.97 6.90
C THR A 494 -10.56 -3.48 7.06
N PRO A 495 -10.53 -4.03 8.29
CA PRO A 495 -10.66 -5.46 8.50
C PRO A 495 -12.01 -5.98 7.98
N ARG A 496 -12.01 -6.71 6.87
CA ARG A 496 -13.18 -7.49 6.43
C ARG A 496 -12.86 -8.98 6.54
N PHE A 497 -13.19 -9.55 7.68
CA PHE A 497 -13.09 -10.99 7.93
C PHE A 497 -14.31 -11.72 7.35
N THR A 498 -14.51 -11.72 6.02
CA THR A 498 -15.76 -12.25 5.43
C THR A 498 -16.04 -13.70 5.84
N LEU A 499 -15.05 -14.60 5.73
CA LEU A 499 -15.20 -15.99 6.14
C LEU A 499 -14.75 -16.25 7.59
N SER A 500 -13.68 -15.59 8.01
CA SER A 500 -13.09 -15.71 9.35
C SER A 500 -14.02 -15.20 10.45
N ARG A 501 -14.94 -14.27 10.17
CA ARG A 501 -15.99 -13.82 11.12
C ARG A 501 -16.99 -14.92 11.47
N HIS A 502 -17.15 -15.93 10.61
CA HIS A 502 -18.02 -17.08 10.86
C HIS A 502 -17.26 -18.25 11.51
N LEU A 503 -15.96 -18.40 11.21
CA LEU A 503 -15.17 -19.55 11.64
C LEU A 503 -14.33 -19.31 12.91
N LEU A 504 -14.04 -18.05 13.26
CA LEU A 504 -13.25 -17.71 14.44
C LEU A 504 -14.15 -17.01 15.49
N PRO A 505 -14.01 -17.35 16.78
CA PRO A 505 -14.82 -16.74 17.84
C PRO A 505 -14.62 -15.23 17.87
N ARG A 506 -15.74 -14.49 17.94
CA ARG A 506 -15.74 -13.02 17.98
C ARG A 506 -15.11 -12.52 19.28
N PRO A 507 -14.14 -11.60 19.23
CA PRO A 507 -13.88 -10.73 20.36
C PRO A 507 -15.02 -9.72 20.50
N ALA A 508 -15.26 -9.24 21.72
CA ALA A 508 -16.20 -8.15 22.04
C ALA A 508 -15.69 -6.76 21.55
N HIS A 509 -14.99 -6.68 20.43
CA HIS A 509 -14.51 -5.41 19.90
C HIS A 509 -15.61 -4.70 19.12
N LYS A 510 -15.76 -3.39 19.35
CA LYS A 510 -16.51 -2.53 18.42
C LYS A 510 -15.81 -2.60 17.06
N ASP A 511 -16.58 -2.83 16.00
CA ASP A 511 -16.10 -2.76 14.62
C ASP A 511 -15.67 -1.31 14.31
N VAL A 512 -14.42 -0.96 14.64
CA VAL A 512 -13.85 0.36 14.34
C VAL A 512 -13.40 0.35 12.88
N ALA A 513 -14.03 1.18 12.05
CA ALA A 513 -13.55 1.45 10.70
C ALA A 513 -12.15 2.06 10.77
N HIS A 514 -11.19 1.46 10.06
CA HIS A 514 -9.77 1.87 10.05
C HIS A 514 -9.08 1.87 11.44
N PRO A 515 -8.84 0.69 12.05
CA PRO A 515 -8.35 0.59 13.42
C PRO A 515 -6.97 1.23 13.65
N ARG A 516 -6.08 1.23 12.64
CA ARG A 516 -4.76 1.86 12.76
C ARG A 516 -4.86 3.38 12.74
N ARG A 517 -5.61 3.94 11.79
CA ARG A 517 -5.94 5.36 11.74
C ARG A 517 -6.57 5.83 13.06
N ALA A 518 -7.59 5.12 13.54
CA ALA A 518 -8.27 5.45 14.80
C ALA A 518 -7.31 5.46 15.99
N ARG A 519 -6.34 4.54 16.04
CA ARG A 519 -5.30 4.51 17.09
C ARG A 519 -4.33 5.68 17.00
N ILE A 520 -3.89 6.07 15.81
CA ILE A 520 -3.02 7.24 15.61
C ILE A 520 -3.77 8.52 16.04
N GLU A 521 -5.01 8.69 15.59
CA GLU A 521 -5.86 9.82 15.99
C GLU A 521 -6.13 9.83 17.50
N ALA A 522 -6.26 8.65 18.14
CA ALA A 522 -6.41 8.56 19.59
C ALA A 522 -5.16 9.00 20.35
N ARG A 523 -3.95 8.83 19.80
CA ARG A 523 -2.73 9.38 20.41
C ARG A 523 -2.70 10.91 20.34
N LEU A 524 -3.15 11.48 19.21
CA LEU A 524 -3.28 12.93 19.07
C LEU A 524 -4.31 13.49 20.05
N ASP A 525 -5.46 12.81 20.17
CA ASP A 525 -6.50 13.14 21.16
C ASP A 525 -5.96 13.13 22.60
N VAL A 526 -5.16 12.13 22.97
CA VAL A 526 -4.54 12.07 24.30
C VAL A 526 -3.51 13.18 24.50
N LEU A 527 -2.69 13.51 23.50
CA LEU A 527 -1.76 14.63 23.58
C LEU A 527 -2.50 15.96 23.80
N LEU A 528 -3.58 16.20 23.04
CA LEU A 528 -4.38 17.41 23.17
C LEU A 528 -5.04 17.51 24.56
N LYS A 529 -5.60 16.41 25.07
CA LYS A 529 -6.28 16.42 26.37
C LYS A 529 -5.35 16.49 27.57
N GLU A 530 -4.26 15.73 27.56
CA GLU A 530 -3.41 15.57 28.76
C GLU A 530 -2.29 16.63 28.82
N VAL A 531 -1.98 17.29 27.69
CA VAL A 531 -0.92 18.32 27.63
C VAL A 531 -1.49 19.68 27.21
N VAL A 532 -2.13 19.76 26.04
CA VAL A 532 -2.57 21.05 25.46
C VAL A 532 -3.67 21.71 26.28
N ASP A 533 -4.66 20.95 26.74
CA ASP A 533 -5.76 21.46 27.57
C ASP A 533 -5.29 21.89 28.97
N VAL A 534 -4.25 21.22 29.49
CA VAL A 534 -3.65 21.55 30.80
C VAL A 534 -2.85 22.84 30.72
N GLU A 535 -2.05 23.03 29.67
CA GLU A 535 -1.21 24.23 29.48
C GLU A 535 -2.01 25.47 29.03
N LYS A 536 -3.21 25.26 28.45
CA LYS A 536 -4.16 26.30 28.02
C LYS A 536 -3.54 27.29 27.03
N PHE A 537 -3.17 26.80 25.86
CA PHE A 537 -2.65 27.66 24.78
C PHE A 537 -3.74 28.54 24.16
N ASP A 538 -3.46 29.82 24.00
CA ASP A 538 -4.30 30.77 23.27
C ASP A 538 -4.25 30.50 21.77
N ARG A 539 -3.10 30.03 21.27
CA ARG A 539 -2.86 29.80 19.86
C ARG A 539 -2.20 28.44 19.62
N LEU A 540 -2.71 27.72 18.61
CA LEU A 540 -2.18 26.42 18.20
C LEU A 540 -1.65 26.48 16.77
N VAL A 541 -0.41 26.04 16.60
CA VAL A 541 0.23 25.90 15.29
C VAL A 541 0.51 24.42 15.06
N PHE A 542 -0.19 23.82 14.10
CA PHE A 542 0.09 22.44 13.70
C PHE A 542 1.12 22.41 12.57
N ILE A 543 2.23 21.70 12.80
CA ILE A 543 3.25 21.47 11.78
C ILE A 543 3.26 19.99 11.42
N ALA A 544 2.90 19.67 10.18
CA ALA A 544 2.61 18.30 9.79
C ALA A 544 3.36 17.91 8.52
N HIS A 545 4.20 16.87 8.60
CA HIS A 545 4.99 16.39 7.46
C HIS A 545 4.44 15.09 6.88
N SER A 546 4.40 14.98 5.55
CA SER A 546 4.05 13.74 4.85
C SER A 546 2.71 13.15 5.35
N GLN A 547 2.72 11.90 5.85
CA GLN A 547 1.55 11.25 6.45
C GLN A 547 0.95 12.03 7.63
N GLY A 548 1.76 12.80 8.36
CA GLY A 548 1.29 13.69 9.42
C GLY A 548 0.26 14.70 8.92
N SER A 549 0.39 15.19 7.69
CA SER A 549 -0.59 16.12 7.09
C SER A 549 -1.96 15.46 6.91
N VAL A 550 -1.98 14.15 6.61
CA VAL A 550 -3.21 13.37 6.45
C VAL A 550 -3.85 13.06 7.78
N ILE A 551 -3.04 12.70 8.78
CA ILE A 551 -3.49 12.49 10.16
C ILE A 551 -4.15 13.76 10.70
N LEU A 552 -3.52 14.92 10.52
CA LEU A 552 -4.05 16.20 10.94
C LEU A 552 -5.36 16.54 10.23
N HIS A 553 -5.40 16.41 8.91
CA HIS A 553 -6.63 16.64 8.12
C HIS A 553 -7.78 15.76 8.62
N ASP A 554 -7.53 14.46 8.75
CA ASP A 554 -8.51 13.48 9.20
C ASP A 554 -8.99 13.80 10.63
N TYR A 555 -8.07 14.16 11.52
CA TYR A 555 -8.40 14.55 12.89
C TYR A 555 -9.31 15.78 12.93
N LEU A 556 -8.93 16.88 12.26
CA LEU A 556 -9.72 18.11 12.23
C LEU A 556 -11.09 17.90 11.55
N SER A 557 -11.14 17.13 10.46
CA SER A 557 -12.38 16.85 9.73
C SER A 557 -13.44 16.07 10.51
N THR A 558 -13.07 15.40 11.61
CA THR A 558 -13.98 14.52 12.35
C THR A 558 -14.95 15.26 13.28
N ASN A 559 -14.96 16.60 13.27
CA ASN A 559 -15.83 17.47 14.06
C ASN A 559 -15.92 17.02 15.54
N ARG A 560 -14.77 16.59 16.08
CA ARG A 560 -14.66 16.11 17.46
C ARG A 560 -14.78 17.28 18.41
N ASP A 561 -15.49 17.04 19.49
CA ASP A 561 -15.70 18.01 20.55
C ASP A 561 -14.44 18.12 21.46
N ASP A 562 -13.28 18.39 20.87
CA ASP A 562 -12.02 18.51 21.63
C ASP A 562 -11.98 19.87 22.34
N LEU A 563 -11.87 19.85 23.67
CA LEU A 563 -11.86 21.05 24.50
C LEU A 563 -10.62 21.91 24.21
N ALA A 564 -9.46 21.31 23.95
CA ALA A 564 -8.21 22.03 23.71
C ALA A 564 -8.30 22.88 22.43
N ILE A 565 -8.85 22.31 21.36
CA ILE A 565 -9.12 23.02 20.10
C ILE A 565 -10.18 24.10 20.31
N ARG A 566 -11.18 23.86 21.16
CA ARG A 566 -12.23 24.82 21.54
C ARG A 566 -11.78 25.88 22.54
N ASN A 567 -10.61 25.75 23.13
CA ASN A 567 -10.03 26.77 24.00
C ASN A 567 -9.05 27.67 23.22
N ALA A 568 -8.42 27.16 22.17
CA ALA A 568 -7.55 27.96 21.30
C ALA A 568 -8.34 29.01 20.50
N ARG A 569 -7.95 30.28 20.58
CA ARG A 569 -8.57 31.38 19.83
C ARG A 569 -8.30 31.27 18.33
N ARG A 570 -7.15 30.72 17.97
CA ARG A 570 -6.63 30.66 16.60
C ARG A 570 -5.89 29.36 16.35
N ILE A 571 -6.07 28.82 15.14
CA ILE A 571 -5.38 27.64 14.64
C ILE A 571 -4.70 27.97 13.31
N ASP A 572 -3.40 27.69 13.23
CA ASP A 572 -2.63 27.77 11.99
C ASP A 572 -2.08 26.40 11.61
N ILE A 573 -1.99 26.13 10.31
CA ILE A 573 -1.49 24.86 9.77
C ILE A 573 -0.30 25.13 8.84
N LEU A 574 0.80 24.43 9.11
CA LEU A 574 1.94 24.33 8.21
C LEU A 574 2.12 22.87 7.78
N THR A 575 1.84 22.55 6.53
CA THR A 575 2.10 21.22 5.97
C THR A 575 3.39 21.18 5.16
N LEU A 576 4.16 20.10 5.32
CA LEU A 576 5.46 19.91 4.68
C LEU A 576 5.41 18.64 3.82
N GLY A 577 5.65 18.75 2.51
CA GLY A 577 5.64 17.58 1.61
C GLY A 577 4.33 16.78 1.67
N SER A 578 3.19 17.46 1.74
CA SER A 578 1.89 16.81 1.98
C SER A 578 1.42 15.93 0.80
N PRO A 579 1.03 14.67 1.04
CA PRO A 579 0.48 13.77 0.02
C PRO A 579 -1.03 13.95 -0.20
N LEU A 580 -1.69 14.92 0.48
CA LEU A 580 -3.14 15.06 0.52
C LEU A 580 -3.77 15.10 -0.87
N SER A 581 -3.38 16.05 -1.73
CA SER A 581 -3.97 16.15 -3.07
C SER A 581 -3.34 15.21 -4.09
N HIS A 582 -2.02 15.01 -4.00
CA HIS A 582 -1.28 14.27 -5.01
C HIS A 582 -1.51 12.75 -4.94
N LEU A 583 -1.65 12.17 -3.74
CA LEU A 583 -1.87 10.74 -3.53
C LEU A 583 -3.25 10.45 -2.94
N TYR A 584 -3.62 11.09 -1.82
CA TYR A 584 -4.81 10.70 -1.08
C TYR A 584 -6.12 11.06 -1.81
N GLN A 585 -6.28 12.31 -2.24
CA GLN A 585 -7.40 12.75 -3.08
C GLN A 585 -7.47 11.98 -4.39
N TYR A 586 -6.31 11.59 -4.95
CA TYR A 586 -6.25 10.83 -6.17
C TYR A 586 -6.85 9.41 -6.01
N TYR A 587 -6.48 8.69 -4.96
CA TYR A 587 -6.93 7.30 -4.76
C TYR A 587 -8.23 7.17 -3.98
N PHE A 588 -8.53 8.10 -3.08
CA PHE A 588 -9.59 7.94 -2.10
C PHE A 588 -10.60 9.08 -2.23
N ALA A 589 -11.83 8.70 -2.61
CA ALA A 589 -12.93 9.64 -2.80
C ALA A 589 -13.21 10.50 -1.56
N LYS A 590 -12.89 10.01 -0.35
CA LYS A 590 -13.13 10.75 0.89
C LYS A 590 -12.31 12.04 1.04
N TYR A 591 -11.24 12.23 0.26
CA TYR A 591 -10.45 13.47 0.24
C TYR A 591 -10.69 14.28 -1.04
N GLU A 592 -11.71 13.94 -1.85
CA GLU A 592 -12.16 14.85 -2.89
C GLU A 592 -12.66 16.15 -2.27
N ALA A 593 -12.38 17.27 -2.94
CA ALA A 593 -12.67 18.60 -2.45
C ALA A 593 -14.12 18.69 -1.98
N THR A 594 -14.32 18.94 -0.69
CA THR A 594 -15.63 19.32 -0.17
C THR A 594 -15.90 20.76 -0.61
N SER A 595 -17.09 21.01 -1.17
CA SER A 595 -17.57 22.37 -1.45
C SER A 595 -17.73 23.23 -0.19
N ALA A 596 -17.70 22.59 0.98
CA ALA A 596 -17.57 23.25 2.26
C ALA A 596 -16.10 23.68 2.44
N GLY A 597 -15.85 24.99 2.47
CA GLY A 597 -14.51 25.58 2.54
C GLY A 597 -13.70 25.20 3.80
N PRO A 598 -12.58 25.88 4.09
CA PRO A 598 -11.69 25.55 5.21
C PRO A 598 -12.38 25.53 6.58
N GLU A 599 -13.43 26.33 6.76
CA GLU A 599 -14.27 26.38 7.96
C GLU A 599 -14.92 25.02 8.29
N ALA A 600 -15.12 24.18 7.27
CA ALA A 600 -15.63 22.82 7.41
C ALA A 600 -14.64 21.87 8.08
N LEU A 601 -13.34 22.17 8.04
CA LEU A 601 -12.34 21.46 8.85
C LEU A 601 -12.33 21.99 10.27
N ASN A 602 -12.30 23.31 10.43
CA ASN A 602 -12.40 23.97 11.73
C ASN A 602 -12.74 25.45 11.55
N THR A 603 -13.77 25.92 12.25
CA THR A 603 -14.19 27.34 12.21
C THR A 603 -13.12 28.33 12.70
N ARG A 604 -12.09 27.87 13.42
CA ARG A 604 -10.99 28.68 13.94
C ARG A 604 -9.69 28.55 13.15
N LEU A 605 -9.73 27.83 12.03
CA LEU A 605 -8.61 27.74 11.12
C LEU A 605 -8.38 29.10 10.44
N THR A 606 -7.31 29.79 10.84
CA THR A 606 -6.99 31.13 10.35
C THR A 606 -6.08 31.09 9.13
N SER A 607 -5.11 30.18 9.11
CA SER A 607 -4.21 30.06 7.97
C SER A 607 -3.79 28.60 7.70
N TRP A 608 -3.55 28.30 6.43
CA TRP A 608 -2.92 27.05 6.01
C TRP A 608 -1.85 27.35 4.95
N THR A 609 -0.59 27.13 5.33
CA THR A 609 0.55 27.13 4.41
C THR A 609 1.00 25.71 4.11
N ASN A 610 1.14 25.37 2.83
CA ASN A 610 1.72 24.10 2.39
C ASN A 610 3.06 24.38 1.68
N MET A 611 4.13 23.81 2.20
CA MET A 611 5.46 23.90 1.60
C MET A 611 5.87 22.54 1.03
N TRP A 612 6.33 22.51 -0.22
CA TRP A 612 6.69 21.26 -0.91
C TRP A 612 7.88 21.48 -1.82
N ARG A 613 8.75 20.49 -1.95
CA ARG A 613 9.93 20.56 -2.84
C ARG A 613 9.59 20.04 -4.22
N VAL A 614 10.10 20.70 -5.25
CA VAL A 614 9.84 20.33 -6.65
C VAL A 614 10.28 18.91 -7.02
N ASP A 615 11.24 18.35 -6.28
CA ASP A 615 11.76 17.00 -6.51
C ASP A 615 11.17 15.92 -5.59
N ASP A 616 10.25 16.32 -4.70
CA ASP A 616 9.53 15.44 -3.78
C ASP A 616 8.64 14.44 -4.59
N PRO A 617 8.85 13.12 -4.45
CA PRO A 617 8.03 12.12 -5.12
C PRO A 617 6.64 11.93 -4.51
N ILE A 618 6.42 12.43 -3.29
CA ILE A 618 5.23 12.18 -2.48
C ILE A 618 4.41 13.45 -2.33
N GLY A 619 5.04 14.48 -1.78
CA GLY A 619 4.45 15.77 -1.47
C GLY A 619 4.31 16.66 -2.70
N ASN A 620 3.19 17.38 -2.79
CA ASN A 620 2.98 18.40 -3.81
C ASN A 620 2.07 19.50 -3.26
N ARG A 621 1.54 20.33 -4.16
CA ARG A 621 0.46 21.27 -3.89
C ARG A 621 -0.71 20.57 -3.20
N VAL A 622 -1.33 21.27 -2.27
CA VAL A 622 -2.57 20.89 -1.60
C VAL A 622 -3.67 21.77 -2.16
N ASP A 623 -4.55 21.15 -2.94
CA ASP A 623 -5.66 21.74 -3.68
C ASP A 623 -6.97 21.04 -3.23
N LEU A 624 -7.24 21.09 -1.92
CA LEU A 624 -8.43 20.47 -1.30
C LEU A 624 -9.67 21.38 -1.32
N PHE A 625 -9.48 22.69 -1.31
CA PHE A 625 -10.54 23.68 -1.34
C PHE A 625 -10.45 24.48 -2.65
N GLY A 626 -11.59 24.94 -3.15
CA GLY A 626 -11.60 25.94 -4.21
C GLY A 626 -10.93 27.24 -3.76
N GLY A 627 -10.25 27.94 -4.68
CA GLY A 627 -9.57 29.22 -4.40
C GLY A 627 -8.19 29.08 -3.76
N ASN A 628 -7.57 30.21 -3.41
CA ASN A 628 -6.21 30.28 -2.83
C ASN A 628 -6.20 30.14 -1.29
N VAL A 629 -7.10 29.32 -0.74
CA VAL A 629 -7.23 29.10 0.70
C VAL A 629 -5.94 28.51 1.30
N VAL A 630 -5.37 27.52 0.61
CA VAL A 630 -4.09 26.93 1.00
C VAL A 630 -2.97 27.66 0.26
N ARG A 631 -2.11 28.33 1.02
CA ARG A 631 -0.93 28.99 0.46
C ARG A 631 0.13 27.96 0.12
N ASN A 632 0.25 27.63 -1.16
CA ASN A 632 1.21 26.65 -1.65
C ASN A 632 2.55 27.33 -2.01
N ILE A 633 3.63 26.99 -1.28
CA ILE A 633 4.98 27.54 -1.47
C ILE A 633 5.92 26.43 -1.97
N PRO A 634 6.40 26.50 -3.22
CA PRO A 634 7.40 25.57 -3.72
C PRO A 634 8.78 25.89 -3.13
N LEU A 635 9.47 24.86 -2.66
CA LEU A 635 10.82 24.90 -2.12
C LEU A 635 11.85 24.38 -3.13
N ARG A 636 13.12 24.68 -2.86
CA ARG A 636 14.26 24.16 -3.63
C ARG A 636 14.35 22.63 -3.51
N PRO A 637 14.96 21.96 -4.50
CA PRO A 637 15.17 20.52 -4.44
C PRO A 637 15.89 20.06 -3.15
N GLY A 638 15.42 18.97 -2.59
CA GLY A 638 15.96 18.35 -1.37
C GLY A 638 15.34 16.99 -1.04
N GLY A 639 14.46 16.46 -1.90
CA GLY A 639 13.74 15.21 -1.65
C GLY A 639 12.63 15.34 -0.60
N HIS A 640 12.09 14.20 -0.15
CA HIS A 640 10.90 14.16 0.71
C HIS A 640 11.18 14.30 2.22
N VAL A 641 12.42 14.13 2.65
CA VAL A 641 12.80 14.14 4.07
C VAL A 641 13.55 15.43 4.43
N ASP A 642 13.78 15.69 5.72
CA ASP A 642 14.59 16.82 6.18
C ASP A 642 14.02 18.20 5.81
N TYR A 643 12.69 18.34 5.73
CA TYR A 643 12.05 19.65 5.55
C TYR A 643 12.38 20.60 6.69
N TRP A 644 12.51 20.08 7.91
CA TRP A 644 12.86 20.82 9.13
C TRP A 644 14.26 21.46 9.10
N LYS A 645 15.11 21.06 8.15
CA LYS A 645 16.45 21.64 7.96
C LYS A 645 16.46 22.80 6.96
N ASP A 646 15.35 23.01 6.25
CA ASP A 646 15.25 24.02 5.21
C ASP A 646 15.09 25.43 5.81
N PRO A 647 15.98 26.40 5.49
CA PRO A 647 15.89 27.75 6.04
C PRO A 647 14.55 28.45 5.75
N GLU A 648 13.90 28.14 4.62
CA GLU A 648 12.61 28.73 4.29
C GLU A 648 11.48 28.16 5.15
N VAL A 649 11.57 26.87 5.54
CA VAL A 649 10.64 26.25 6.49
C VAL A 649 10.84 26.83 7.89
N ILE A 650 12.09 26.97 8.34
CA ILE A 650 12.41 27.59 9.63
C ILE A 650 11.84 29.02 9.71
N ARG A 651 12.00 29.81 8.64
CA ARG A 651 11.42 31.16 8.57
C ARG A 651 9.90 31.13 8.64
N ALA A 652 9.24 30.24 7.91
CA ALA A 652 7.78 30.11 7.95
C ALA A 652 7.26 29.75 9.35
N ILE A 653 8.00 28.91 10.10
CA ILE A 653 7.65 28.59 11.49
C ILE A 653 7.80 29.81 12.39
N LEU A 654 8.86 30.61 12.23
CA LEU A 654 9.06 31.83 13.00
C LEU A 654 8.01 32.91 12.68
N ASP A 655 7.67 33.08 11.41
CA ASP A 655 6.58 33.99 11.00
C ASP A 655 5.24 33.58 11.62
N LEU A 656 5.01 32.27 11.77
CA LEU A 656 3.86 31.75 12.50
C LEU A 656 3.99 31.97 14.00
N ILE A 657 5.18 31.96 14.61
CA ILE A 657 5.32 32.24 16.05
C ILE A 657 5.09 33.73 16.33
N ASP A 658 5.76 34.62 15.59
CA ASP A 658 5.88 36.06 15.91
C ASP A 658 4.71 36.95 15.41
N GLU A 659 3.60 36.34 14.98
CA GLU A 659 2.42 37.03 14.42
C GLU A 659 2.71 38.00 13.26
N ARG A 660 3.86 37.92 12.58
CA ARG A 660 4.06 38.75 11.38
C ARG A 660 3.11 38.23 10.32
N PRO A 661 2.03 38.96 9.93
CA PRO A 661 1.31 38.57 8.75
C PRO A 661 2.35 38.60 7.64
N VAL A 662 2.62 37.45 7.02
CA VAL A 662 3.43 37.44 5.82
C VAL A 662 2.66 38.32 4.85
N ALA A 663 3.18 39.53 4.62
CA ALA A 663 2.51 40.56 3.84
C ALA A 663 1.87 39.90 2.62
N SER A 664 0.54 39.92 2.58
CA SER A 664 -0.21 39.59 1.38
C SER A 664 0.31 40.55 0.32
N ALA A 665 1.20 40.07 -0.55
CA ALA A 665 1.43 40.75 -1.80
C ALA A 665 0.04 40.90 -2.43
N PRO A 666 -0.40 42.13 -2.76
CA PRO A 666 -1.74 42.35 -3.25
C PRO A 666 -2.00 41.47 -4.46
N LEU A 667 -3.08 40.70 -4.39
CA LEU A 667 -3.70 40.03 -5.53
C LEU A 667 -4.02 41.09 -6.58
N GLY A 668 -3.14 41.25 -7.57
CA GLY A 668 -3.34 42.21 -8.64
C GLY A 668 -2.14 42.38 -9.56
N ALA A 669 -1.63 41.30 -10.16
CA ALA A 669 -0.78 41.32 -11.38
C ALA A 669 -0.47 39.91 -11.92
N ALA A 670 -1.44 38.99 -11.92
CA ALA A 670 -1.25 37.66 -12.53
C ALA A 670 -2.39 37.30 -13.50
N SER A 671 -3.04 38.32 -14.10
CA SER A 671 -3.96 38.12 -15.23
C SER A 671 -3.24 37.88 -16.56
N ASP A 672 -1.95 38.21 -16.69
CA ASP A 672 -1.34 38.36 -18.02
C ASP A 672 -0.65 37.08 -18.55
N VAL A 673 -0.95 35.91 -17.97
CA VAL A 673 -0.41 34.62 -18.46
C VAL A 673 -1.50 33.70 -19.02
N GLN A 674 -2.78 34.10 -18.97
CA GLN A 674 -3.86 33.33 -19.62
C GLN A 674 -4.10 33.70 -21.10
N GLU A 675 -3.45 34.71 -21.66
CA GLU A 675 -3.68 35.15 -23.04
C GLU A 675 -2.78 34.49 -24.10
N ILE A 676 -1.83 33.62 -23.71
CA ILE A 676 -0.90 32.96 -24.65
C ILE A 676 -1.36 31.56 -25.11
N LEU A 677 -2.52 31.06 -24.64
CA LEU A 677 -3.06 29.74 -25.02
C LEU A 677 -4.42 29.78 -25.71
N ALA A 678 -4.82 30.92 -26.29
CA ALA A 678 -5.93 30.93 -27.23
C ALA A 678 -5.48 30.33 -28.57
N GLU A 679 -6.01 29.15 -28.90
CA GLU A 679 -5.88 28.55 -30.23
C GLU A 679 -6.34 29.54 -31.32
N PRO A 680 -5.61 29.69 -32.44
CA PRO A 680 -6.12 30.46 -33.56
C PRO A 680 -7.30 29.70 -34.19
N ALA A 681 -8.44 30.39 -34.31
CA ALA A 681 -9.60 29.89 -35.03
C ALA A 681 -9.21 29.47 -36.47
N PRO A 682 -9.79 28.39 -37.01
CA PRO A 682 -9.50 27.97 -38.37
C PRO A 682 -10.02 29.03 -39.35
N ALA A 683 -9.12 29.57 -40.16
CA ALA A 683 -9.46 30.44 -41.27
C ALA A 683 -10.31 29.66 -42.28
N THR A 684 -11.47 30.22 -42.59
CA THR A 684 -12.35 29.81 -43.68
C THR A 684 -11.71 30.20 -45.01
N ALA A 685 -11.47 29.20 -45.85
CA ALA A 685 -11.41 29.28 -47.31
C ALA A 685 -11.77 27.90 -47.88
#